data_AF-A0A4Y7I8V2-F1
#
_entry.id   AF-A0A4Y7I8V2-F1
#
_cell.length_a   1.000
_cell.length_b   1.000
_cell.length_c   1.000
_cell.angle_alpha   90.00
_cell.angle_beta   90.00
_cell.angle_gamma   90.00
#
_symmetry.space_group_name_H-M   'P 1'
#
loop_
_entity.id
_entity.type
_entity.pdbx_description
1 polymer ?
#
loop_
_entity_poly.entity_id
_entity_poly.type
_entity_poly.pdbx_seq_one_letter_code
_entity_poly.pdbx_strand_id
1 'polypeptide(L)'
;MGDSELDGPDGLPPPPPVPPNVVPIKVEPVKKVSKPKRVPMARTGLGNKGNKIQLLTNHFKVAVSNADGYFFHYCMIALNTGNGSPAGNGSPNDADRKRMRRPYHSKTFKVELSFAAKIPMQAIGNALRGQESENSQEALRVLDIILRQHAAKQGCLLVRQSFFHNNPKNFADLGGGVLGCRGFHSSFRATQGGLSLNIDVSTSMIIQPGPVVDFLINNQGVRDPGGIDWAKAKRTLKNLRIKASPSNMEYKITGLSELPCDRQTFSMKQRNGRDANGDGEPEMIEMTITDYFVNIRRMELVYSGPLPCINVGKPKRPTYIPIELCTLVSLQRYTKALSVQQRSSLVEKSRQKPQERMAALTEAMKTNNYDAEPALRASGVTISSQFTQVEGRVLQPPRLKFGKGEDFTPRNGRWNISNKVFVEPIKVERWAIVNFSARCDIRGLVRDLTRLGEQKGMMIEPPFDVFEESPQSRRAPPPARVEEMFQQIRAKLPGAPQFLLCLLPERKNCNIYGPWKKKNLADLGIVTQCAAPSRVNDNYLTNVLLKINAKLGGLNSVLAIEHSCSIPFVSKVPTMILGMDVSHGSPGQSDIPSVAAVVSSRHWPSISRYRASVRTQSPKVEMVDNLFKPISDTEDDGIIRDGVSESQFNQVLNIELDQIIEACKFLDEKWSPKFTVIIAQKNHHSKFFQPNSPDNVPPGTVIDNKICHPRNNDFYMCAHAGMIGTTRPAHYHVLLDEIGFSADELQELVHNLSYVYQRSTTAISIVAPVAYAHLAATQVSTFTKFDEMSETSSSHGGMTSVGSAPVPELPRLHENVRSSMFFC
;
A
#
# COMPACT_ATOMS: atom_id res chain seq x y z
N MET A 1 24.98 41.99 -37.29
CA MET A 1 26.42 41.76 -37.55
C MET A 1 27.12 41.76 -36.21
N GLY A 2 27.60 40.56 -35.84
CA GLY A 2 28.71 40.19 -34.95
C GLY A 2 28.94 40.89 -33.61
N ASP A 3 29.47 40.24 -32.58
CA ASP A 3 29.58 38.82 -32.23
C ASP A 3 30.07 38.81 -30.77
N SER A 4 29.53 37.92 -29.96
CA SER A 4 29.72 37.82 -28.51
C SER A 4 30.38 36.49 -28.17
N GLU A 5 31.54 36.50 -27.52
CA GLU A 5 32.10 35.33 -26.82
C GLU A 5 32.18 35.60 -25.30
N LEU A 6 31.73 34.61 -24.54
CA LEU A 6 31.37 34.64 -23.12
C LEU A 6 32.51 34.17 -22.21
N ASP A 7 32.73 34.95 -21.17
CA ASP A 7 33.56 34.67 -19.99
C ASP A 7 33.02 33.51 -19.13
N GLY A 8 33.94 32.83 -18.45
CA GLY A 8 33.67 31.89 -17.35
C GLY A 8 33.31 32.59 -16.03
N PRO A 9 32.78 31.89 -15.02
CA PRO A 9 32.34 32.53 -13.79
C PRO A 9 33.48 32.69 -12.78
N ASP A 10 33.81 33.95 -12.51
CA ASP A 10 34.67 34.44 -11.43
C ASP A 10 34.13 34.10 -10.03
N GLY A 11 35.05 33.79 -9.13
CA GLY A 11 34.80 33.69 -7.69
C GLY A 11 34.45 35.04 -7.08
N LEU A 12 33.49 35.05 -6.16
CA LEU A 12 33.03 36.25 -5.45
C LEU A 12 34.20 36.95 -4.70
N PRO A 13 34.24 38.29 -4.67
CA PRO A 13 35.25 39.03 -3.93
C PRO A 13 35.07 38.89 -2.40
N PRO A 14 36.16 39.00 -1.63
CA PRO A 14 36.09 38.92 -0.17
C PRO A 14 35.36 40.14 0.43
N PRO A 15 34.68 39.98 1.58
CA PRO A 15 33.92 41.04 2.21
C PRO A 15 34.83 42.18 2.74
N PRO A 16 34.32 43.42 2.80
CA PRO A 16 35.10 44.57 3.26
C PRO A 16 35.43 44.49 4.76
N PRO A 17 36.55 45.12 5.19
CA PRO A 17 36.96 45.15 6.59
C PRO A 17 36.00 45.98 7.46
N VAL A 18 35.72 45.49 8.67
CA VAL A 18 34.83 46.13 9.65
C VAL A 18 35.50 47.40 10.21
N PRO A 19 34.79 48.54 10.32
CA PRO A 19 35.36 49.78 10.89
C PRO A 19 35.79 49.62 12.35
N PRO A 20 36.84 50.34 12.82
CA PRO A 20 37.47 50.15 14.13
C PRO A 20 36.57 50.45 15.35
N ASN A 21 35.36 51.00 15.16
CA ASN A 21 34.43 51.36 16.24
C ASN A 21 33.17 50.48 16.31
N VAL A 22 33.15 49.31 15.65
CA VAL A 22 32.04 48.35 15.76
C VAL A 22 32.47 47.18 16.63
N VAL A 23 32.02 47.16 17.89
CA VAL A 23 32.12 45.97 18.74
C VAL A 23 31.04 44.99 18.27
N PRO A 24 31.37 43.80 17.75
CA PRO A 24 30.36 42.81 17.40
C PRO A 24 29.61 42.43 18.66
N ILE A 25 28.28 42.51 18.62
CA ILE A 25 27.44 41.93 19.66
C ILE A 25 27.76 40.43 19.66
N LYS A 26 28.46 39.96 20.70
CA LYS A 26 28.54 38.53 21.00
C LYS A 26 27.11 38.11 21.34
N VAL A 27 26.38 37.65 20.34
CA VAL A 27 25.22 36.80 20.56
C VAL A 27 25.79 35.56 21.24
N GLU A 28 25.66 35.50 22.56
CA GLU A 28 25.83 34.23 23.26
C GLU A 28 24.99 33.22 22.49
N PRO A 29 25.53 32.06 22.08
CA PRO A 29 24.72 31.06 21.44
C PRO A 29 23.62 30.74 22.43
N VAL A 30 22.39 31.15 22.10
CA VAL A 30 21.19 30.70 22.80
C VAL A 30 21.34 29.19 22.79
N LYS A 31 21.65 28.61 23.96
CA LYS A 31 21.59 27.17 24.14
C LYS A 31 20.16 26.82 23.76
N LYS A 32 19.94 26.34 22.53
CA LYS A 32 18.70 25.66 22.18
C LYS A 32 18.59 24.56 23.21
N VAL A 33 17.76 24.77 24.22
CA VAL A 33 17.41 23.75 25.19
C VAL A 33 16.85 22.63 24.33
N SER A 34 17.62 21.57 24.12
CA SER A 34 17.18 20.46 23.30
C SER A 34 15.96 19.87 24.01
N LYS A 35 14.77 20.03 23.42
CA LYS A 35 13.56 19.38 23.94
C LYS A 35 13.90 17.90 24.19
N PRO A 36 13.58 17.33 25.35
CA PRO A 36 13.92 15.94 25.65
C PRO A 36 13.26 15.04 24.59
N LYS A 37 14.06 14.20 23.93
CA LYS A 37 13.55 13.28 22.92
C LYS A 37 12.67 12.23 23.59
N ARG A 38 11.39 12.19 23.23
CA ARG A 38 10.46 11.14 23.64
C ARG A 38 10.83 9.84 22.93
N VAL A 39 10.77 8.74 23.66
CA VAL A 39 10.96 7.38 23.14
C VAL A 39 9.72 6.54 23.48
N PRO A 40 9.44 5.45 22.75
CA PRO A 40 8.32 4.57 23.06
C PRO A 40 8.34 4.14 24.53
N MET A 41 7.19 4.23 25.18
CA MET A 41 7.06 3.87 26.60
C MET A 41 7.31 2.37 26.81
N ALA A 42 7.89 2.05 27.96
CA ALA A 42 7.99 0.67 28.43
C ALA A 42 6.61 0.16 28.88
N ARG A 43 6.38 -1.14 28.72
CA ARG A 43 5.20 -1.82 29.23
C ARG A 43 5.14 -1.70 30.75
N THR A 44 4.01 -1.25 31.26
CA THR A 44 3.76 -1.08 32.71
C THR A 44 3.19 -2.33 33.37
N GLY A 45 2.53 -3.21 32.60
CA GLY A 45 1.95 -4.46 33.06
C GLY A 45 1.27 -5.25 31.93
N LEU A 46 0.68 -6.40 32.29
CA LEU A 46 -0.15 -7.21 31.40
C LEU A 46 -1.63 -7.06 31.78
N GLY A 47 -2.52 -7.21 30.81
CA GLY A 47 -3.95 -7.26 31.10
C GLY A 47 -4.35 -8.60 31.72
N ASN A 48 -5.37 -8.59 32.56
CA ASN A 48 -5.89 -9.76 33.27
C ASN A 48 -7.36 -10.05 32.94
N LYS A 49 -8.07 -9.13 32.29
CA LYS A 49 -9.50 -9.31 31.97
C LYS A 49 -9.71 -10.24 30.77
N GLY A 50 -10.85 -10.93 30.78
CA GLY A 50 -11.26 -11.87 29.73
C GLY A 50 -10.91 -13.32 30.03
N ASN A 51 -11.50 -14.23 29.26
CA ASN A 51 -11.30 -15.67 29.44
C ASN A 51 -9.99 -16.11 28.79
N LYS A 52 -9.14 -16.83 29.52
CA LYS A 52 -7.88 -17.36 28.98
C LYS A 52 -8.14 -18.35 27.84
N ILE A 53 -7.29 -18.30 26.81
CA ILE A 53 -7.33 -19.21 25.67
C ILE A 53 -5.90 -19.57 25.27
N GLN A 54 -5.63 -20.84 25.01
CA GLN A 54 -4.34 -21.28 24.47
C GLN A 54 -4.34 -21.22 22.95
N LEU A 55 -3.31 -20.60 22.38
CA LEU A 55 -3.19 -20.35 20.95
C LEU A 55 -1.84 -20.83 20.43
N LEU A 56 -1.78 -21.07 19.12
CA LEU A 56 -0.55 -21.25 18.36
C LEU A 56 -0.29 -20.00 17.53
N THR A 57 0.97 -19.71 17.26
CA THR A 57 1.35 -18.60 16.39
C THR A 57 2.43 -19.01 15.41
N ASN A 58 2.45 -18.39 14.23
CA ASN A 58 3.43 -18.59 13.17
C ASN A 58 4.83 -18.01 13.46
N HIS A 59 5.10 -17.81 14.74
CA HIS A 59 6.41 -17.51 15.30
C HIS A 59 7.06 -18.83 15.71
N PHE A 60 8.23 -19.11 15.17
CA PHE A 60 9.03 -20.29 15.49
C PHE A 60 10.15 -19.87 16.44
N LYS A 61 10.35 -20.61 17.53
CA LYS A 61 11.38 -20.29 18.53
C LYS A 61 12.76 -20.44 17.92
N VAL A 62 13.65 -19.48 18.20
CA VAL A 62 15.04 -19.50 17.74
C VAL A 62 15.96 -19.49 18.96
N ALA A 63 16.92 -20.41 18.98
CA ALA A 63 17.99 -20.40 19.98
C ALA A 63 19.29 -19.87 19.35
N VAL A 64 20.05 -19.12 20.14
CA VAL A 64 21.37 -18.58 19.77
C VAL A 64 22.36 -19.07 20.81
N SER A 65 23.29 -19.93 20.41
CA SER A 65 24.28 -20.55 21.31
C SER A 65 25.59 -19.77 21.38
N ASN A 66 25.93 -18.98 20.37
CA ASN A 66 27.16 -18.21 20.29
C ASN A 66 26.89 -16.72 20.58
N ALA A 67 26.96 -16.32 21.85
CA ALA A 67 26.67 -14.94 22.27
C ALA A 67 27.89 -13.99 22.13
N ASP A 68 29.10 -14.53 22.15
CA ASP A 68 30.36 -13.77 22.16
C ASP A 68 30.95 -13.53 20.76
N GLY A 69 30.27 -14.03 19.72
CA GLY A 69 30.66 -13.86 18.33
C GLY A 69 30.46 -12.43 17.78
N TYR A 70 30.98 -12.21 16.57
CA TYR A 70 30.83 -10.96 15.84
C TYR A 70 30.47 -11.24 14.39
N PHE A 71 29.59 -10.40 13.83
CA PHE A 71 29.45 -10.26 12.39
C PHE A 71 30.38 -9.16 11.88
N PHE A 72 31.03 -9.40 10.75
CA PHE A 72 31.86 -8.42 10.08
C PHE A 72 31.15 -7.96 8.81
N HIS A 73 30.79 -6.67 8.75
CA HIS A 73 30.12 -6.06 7.62
C HIS A 73 31.18 -5.44 6.69
N TYR A 74 31.12 -5.80 5.40
CA TYR A 74 31.96 -5.25 4.34
C TYR A 74 31.12 -4.61 3.25
N CYS A 75 31.52 -3.43 2.80
CA CYS A 75 31.03 -2.81 1.57
C CYS A 75 31.75 -3.45 0.38
N MET A 76 30.98 -3.96 -0.58
CA MET A 76 31.51 -4.59 -1.79
C MET A 76 31.22 -3.72 -3.01
N ILE A 77 32.26 -3.38 -3.76
CA ILE A 77 32.15 -2.70 -5.05
C ILE A 77 32.70 -3.63 -6.13
N ALA A 78 31.84 -4.05 -7.06
CA ALA A 78 32.25 -4.86 -8.22
C ALA A 78 32.30 -3.97 -9.47
N LEU A 79 33.51 -3.64 -9.91
CA LEU A 79 33.75 -2.89 -11.14
C LEU A 79 34.02 -3.85 -12.29
N ASN A 80 33.27 -3.70 -13.38
CA ASN A 80 33.58 -4.39 -14.62
C ASN A 80 34.78 -3.68 -15.26
N THR A 81 35.97 -4.25 -15.09
CA THR A 81 37.17 -3.81 -15.80
C THR A 81 37.02 -4.31 -17.23
N GLY A 82 36.48 -3.47 -18.11
CA GLY A 82 36.28 -3.81 -19.52
C GLY A 82 37.54 -4.40 -20.13
N ASN A 83 37.37 -5.33 -21.07
CA ASN A 83 38.42 -6.10 -21.76
C ASN A 83 39.73 -5.32 -21.93
N GLY A 84 40.65 -5.48 -20.98
CA GLY A 84 42.03 -5.11 -21.17
C GLY A 84 42.65 -6.16 -22.08
N SER A 85 42.96 -5.78 -23.32
CA SER A 85 43.99 -6.50 -24.08
C SER A 85 45.25 -6.51 -23.21
N PRO A 86 45.93 -7.65 -23.02
CA PRO A 86 47.21 -7.62 -22.32
C PRO A 86 48.15 -6.71 -23.11
N ALA A 87 48.67 -5.68 -22.44
CA ALA A 87 49.66 -4.78 -23.02
C ALA A 87 50.82 -5.62 -23.57
N GLY A 88 51.09 -5.45 -24.86
CA GLY A 88 52.14 -6.15 -25.55
C GLY A 88 53.51 -5.74 -25.03
N ASN A 89 54.39 -6.73 -24.88
CA ASN A 89 55.79 -6.60 -25.19
C ASN A 89 56.23 -7.91 -25.85
N GLY A 90 56.49 -7.85 -27.16
CA GLY A 90 56.97 -8.97 -27.97
C GLY A 90 56.37 -9.00 -29.37
N SER A 91 57.05 -8.39 -30.33
CA SER A 91 56.81 -8.53 -31.78
C SER A 91 57.16 -9.95 -32.29
N PRO A 92 56.74 -10.34 -33.51
CA PRO A 92 55.92 -11.53 -33.75
C PRO A 92 56.69 -12.70 -34.39
N ASN A 93 56.09 -13.90 -34.33
CA ASN A 93 56.25 -14.89 -35.39
C ASN A 93 54.87 -15.42 -35.77
N ASP A 94 54.49 -15.15 -37.02
CA ASP A 94 53.23 -15.46 -37.67
C ASP A 94 53.35 -16.82 -38.37
N ALA A 95 52.97 -17.90 -37.67
CA ALA A 95 52.49 -19.14 -38.24
C ALA A 95 51.84 -19.96 -37.12
N ASP A 96 50.74 -20.65 -37.42
CA ASP A 96 50.01 -21.53 -36.50
C ASP A 96 49.18 -20.89 -35.38
N ARG A 97 48.06 -20.27 -35.76
CA ARG A 97 46.84 -20.30 -34.93
C ARG A 97 45.53 -20.15 -35.71
N LYS A 98 45.36 -20.90 -36.81
CA LYS A 98 44.05 -21.15 -37.42
C LYS A 98 43.44 -22.45 -36.88
N ARG A 99 42.80 -22.38 -35.70
CA ARG A 99 41.63 -23.19 -35.26
C ARG A 99 41.46 -23.10 -33.75
N MET A 100 40.85 -22.03 -33.24
CA MET A 100 40.05 -22.11 -32.02
C MET A 100 38.85 -21.17 -32.15
N ARG A 101 37.64 -21.73 -31.99
CA ARG A 101 36.43 -20.94 -31.73
C ARG A 101 36.75 -19.94 -30.62
N ARG A 102 36.51 -18.64 -30.84
CA ARG A 102 36.64 -17.62 -29.78
C ARG A 102 35.88 -18.14 -28.54
N PRO A 103 36.54 -18.40 -27.40
CA PRO A 103 35.85 -18.72 -26.17
C PRO A 103 35.01 -17.49 -25.80
N TYR A 104 33.83 -17.71 -25.21
CA TYR A 104 33.07 -16.66 -24.55
C TYR A 104 34.02 -15.75 -23.76
N HIS A 105 34.05 -14.45 -24.07
CA HIS A 105 34.91 -13.49 -23.37
C HIS A 105 34.62 -13.57 -21.86
N SER A 106 35.60 -14.03 -21.08
CA SER A 106 35.53 -13.99 -19.62
C SER A 106 35.42 -12.53 -19.20
N LYS A 107 34.31 -12.18 -18.56
CA LYS A 107 34.18 -10.85 -17.92
C LYS A 107 35.04 -10.87 -16.67
N THR A 108 36.05 -10.02 -16.63
CA THR A 108 36.88 -9.83 -15.44
C THR A 108 36.25 -8.71 -14.60
N PHE A 109 36.03 -8.99 -13.32
CA PHE A 109 35.52 -8.02 -12.36
C PHE A 109 36.60 -7.74 -11.34
N LYS A 110 36.91 -6.46 -11.11
CA LYS A 110 37.66 -6.04 -9.92
C LYS A 110 36.66 -5.88 -8.79
N VAL A 111 36.80 -6.71 -7.76
CA VAL A 111 35.97 -6.65 -6.55
C VAL A 111 36.78 -6.02 -5.45
N GLU A 112 36.33 -4.86 -4.99
CA GLU A 112 36.88 -4.17 -3.82
C GLU A 112 36.01 -4.49 -2.60
N LEU A 113 36.66 -4.92 -1.51
CA LEU A 113 36.04 -5.22 -0.24
C LEU A 113 36.56 -4.23 0.80
N SER A 114 35.70 -3.33 1.26
CA SER A 114 36.02 -2.34 2.29
C SER A 114 35.33 -2.73 3.60
N PHE A 115 36.08 -2.82 4.69
CA PHE A 115 35.50 -3.06 6.00
C PHE A 115 34.61 -1.88 6.42
N ALA A 116 33.38 -2.17 6.86
CA ALA A 116 32.40 -1.15 7.24
C ALA A 116 32.13 -1.13 8.74
N ALA A 117 31.82 -2.29 9.35
CA ALA A 117 31.47 -2.35 10.76
C ALA A 117 31.71 -3.74 11.37
N LYS A 118 31.93 -3.78 12.68
CA LYS A 118 31.94 -4.98 13.52
C LYS A 118 30.69 -4.98 14.39
N ILE A 119 29.79 -5.95 14.20
CA ILE A 119 28.50 -6.03 14.87
C ILE A 119 28.55 -7.17 15.89
N PRO A 120 28.47 -6.89 17.21
CA PRO A 120 28.52 -7.94 18.23
C PRO A 120 27.24 -8.77 18.24
N MET A 121 27.36 -10.09 18.30
CA MET A 121 26.20 -10.98 18.46
C MET A 121 25.50 -10.78 19.81
N GLN A 122 26.22 -10.30 20.83
CA GLN A 122 25.65 -9.85 22.10
C GLN A 122 24.55 -8.78 21.91
N ALA A 123 24.56 -8.02 20.80
CA ALA A 123 23.49 -7.08 20.46
C ALA A 123 22.13 -7.77 20.28
N ILE A 124 22.11 -9.04 19.86
CA ILE A 124 20.88 -9.86 19.86
C ILE A 124 20.38 -10.04 21.29
N GLY A 125 21.28 -10.40 22.22
CA GLY A 125 20.96 -10.50 23.64
C GLY A 125 20.45 -9.19 24.25
N ASN A 126 21.02 -8.05 23.85
CA ASN A 126 20.54 -6.72 24.23
C ASN A 126 19.13 -6.46 23.69
N ALA A 127 18.86 -6.79 22.41
CA ALA A 127 17.53 -6.70 21.82
C ALA A 127 16.49 -7.50 22.61
N LEU A 128 16.84 -8.73 23.02
CA LEU A 128 15.97 -9.59 23.83
C LEU A 128 15.71 -9.06 25.24
N ARG A 129 16.63 -8.25 25.80
CA ARG A 129 16.42 -7.49 27.04
C ARG A 129 15.66 -6.17 26.82
N GLY A 130 15.26 -5.87 25.58
CA GLY A 130 14.61 -4.62 25.22
C GLY A 130 15.54 -3.40 25.24
N GLN A 131 16.86 -3.64 25.17
CA GLN A 131 17.88 -2.62 24.93
C GLN A 131 18.09 -2.50 23.42
N GLU A 132 17.20 -1.74 22.77
CA GLU A 132 17.34 -1.44 21.35
C GLU A 132 18.50 -0.46 21.13
N SER A 133 19.37 -0.82 20.18
CA SER A 133 20.45 0.00 19.68
C SER A 133 20.54 -0.20 18.17
N GLU A 134 21.24 0.67 17.47
CA GLU A 134 21.52 0.49 16.04
C GLU A 134 22.18 -0.87 15.77
N ASN A 135 23.11 -1.29 16.64
CA ASN A 135 23.74 -2.61 16.58
C ASN A 135 22.75 -3.77 16.75
N SER A 136 21.71 -3.59 17.57
CA SER A 136 20.67 -4.61 17.79
C SER A 136 19.82 -4.83 16.52
N GLN A 137 19.47 -3.75 15.82
CA GLN A 137 18.72 -3.80 14.57
C GLN A 137 19.57 -4.40 13.44
N GLU A 138 20.83 -3.97 13.33
CA GLU A 138 21.75 -4.49 12.32
C GLU A 138 22.09 -5.97 12.55
N ALA A 139 22.18 -6.44 13.80
CA ALA A 139 22.37 -7.87 14.09
C ALA A 139 21.20 -8.74 13.59
N LEU A 140 19.94 -8.31 13.81
CA LEU A 140 18.77 -8.99 13.26
C LEU A 140 18.74 -8.93 11.73
N ARG A 141 19.14 -7.79 11.15
CA ARG A 141 19.24 -7.59 9.70
C ARG A 141 20.23 -8.55 9.05
N VAL A 142 21.37 -8.84 9.70
CA VAL A 142 22.32 -9.85 9.23
C VAL A 142 21.65 -11.23 9.12
N LEU A 143 20.89 -11.64 10.14
CA LEU A 143 20.17 -12.93 10.10
C LEU A 143 19.13 -12.97 8.97
N ASP A 144 18.39 -11.89 8.76
CA ASP A 144 17.44 -11.76 7.64
C ASP A 144 18.14 -11.79 6.27
N ILE A 145 19.34 -11.22 6.15
CA ILE A 145 20.17 -11.31 4.93
C ILE A 145 20.56 -12.76 4.64
N ILE A 146 20.86 -13.56 5.66
CA ILE A 146 21.17 -14.99 5.49
C ILE A 146 19.97 -15.75 4.90
N LEU A 147 18.75 -15.52 5.42
CA LEU A 147 17.53 -16.12 4.86
C LEU A 147 17.32 -15.72 3.40
N ARG A 148 17.51 -14.43 3.11
CA ARG A 148 17.39 -13.90 1.74
C ARG A 148 18.41 -14.51 0.79
N GLN A 149 19.65 -14.70 1.24
CA GLN A 149 20.70 -15.34 0.45
C GLN A 149 20.43 -16.83 0.22
N HIS A 150 19.92 -17.53 1.24
CA HIS A 150 19.49 -18.92 1.12
C HIS A 150 18.41 -19.08 0.03
N ALA A 151 17.37 -18.24 0.07
CA ALA A 151 16.32 -18.23 -0.97
C ALA A 151 16.86 -17.85 -2.36
N ALA A 152 17.83 -16.92 -2.44
CA ALA A 152 18.48 -16.55 -3.69
C ALA A 152 19.20 -17.74 -4.35
N LYS A 153 19.92 -18.54 -3.56
CA LYS A 153 20.61 -19.76 -4.03
C LYS A 153 19.64 -20.81 -4.58
N GLN A 154 18.40 -20.83 -4.08
CA GLN A 154 17.34 -21.72 -4.56
C GLN A 154 16.61 -21.20 -5.82
N GLY A 155 17.02 -20.05 -6.38
CA GLY A 155 16.38 -19.48 -7.57
C GLY A 155 15.01 -18.86 -7.32
N CYS A 156 14.70 -18.50 -6.06
CA CYS A 156 13.45 -17.81 -5.72
C CYS A 156 13.41 -16.39 -6.29
N LEU A 157 12.21 -15.92 -6.61
CA LEU A 157 11.95 -14.50 -6.75
C LEU A 157 11.92 -13.86 -5.36
N LEU A 158 12.75 -12.84 -5.16
CA LEU A 158 12.88 -12.13 -3.89
C LEU A 158 12.12 -10.81 -3.95
N VAL A 159 11.17 -10.61 -3.04
CA VAL A 159 10.43 -9.35 -2.88
C VAL A 159 10.50 -8.93 -1.42
N ARG A 160 11.40 -8.00 -1.09
CA ARG A 160 11.73 -7.67 0.30
C ARG A 160 12.16 -8.95 1.05
N GLN A 161 11.43 -9.31 2.12
CA GLN A 161 11.61 -10.53 2.91
C GLN A 161 10.62 -11.66 2.53
N SER A 162 9.98 -11.55 1.38
CA SER A 162 9.15 -12.61 0.80
C SER A 162 9.86 -13.33 -0.33
N PHE A 163 9.77 -14.66 -0.34
CA PHE A 163 10.46 -15.55 -1.26
C PHE A 163 9.46 -16.43 -2.01
N PHE A 164 9.60 -16.47 -3.35
CA PHE A 164 8.64 -17.12 -4.24
C PHE A 164 9.34 -18.15 -5.15
N HIS A 165 9.05 -19.43 -4.94
CA HIS A 165 9.63 -20.54 -5.70
C HIS A 165 9.04 -20.68 -7.10
N ASN A 166 9.87 -21.05 -8.07
CA ASN A 166 9.44 -21.38 -9.43
C ASN A 166 8.81 -22.78 -9.50
N ASN A 167 7.73 -23.00 -8.77
CA ASN A 167 7.01 -24.27 -8.76
C ASN A 167 5.59 -24.05 -9.29
N PRO A 168 5.19 -24.68 -10.41
CA PRO A 168 3.85 -24.56 -10.97
C PRO A 168 2.72 -24.84 -9.97
N LYS A 169 2.94 -25.70 -8.95
CA LYS A 169 1.97 -25.96 -7.86
C LYS A 169 1.66 -24.73 -7.00
N ASN A 170 2.52 -23.71 -7.04
CA ASN A 170 2.33 -22.44 -6.34
C ASN A 170 1.69 -21.36 -7.21
N PHE A 171 1.39 -21.66 -8.48
CA PHE A 171 0.82 -20.68 -9.41
C PHE A 171 -0.70 -20.81 -9.48
N ALA A 172 -1.37 -19.67 -9.52
CA ALA A 172 -2.81 -19.55 -9.63
C ALA A 172 -3.15 -18.58 -10.76
N ASP A 173 -3.80 -19.06 -11.82
CA ASP A 173 -4.16 -18.19 -12.96
C ASP A 173 -5.17 -17.10 -12.55
N LEU A 174 -4.85 -15.84 -12.83
CA LEU A 174 -5.72 -14.70 -12.55
C LEU A 174 -6.44 -14.19 -13.81
N GLY A 175 -6.09 -14.72 -14.98
CA GLY A 175 -6.54 -14.24 -16.29
C GLY A 175 -5.66 -13.12 -16.84
N GLY A 176 -5.72 -12.92 -18.17
CA GLY A 176 -4.99 -11.85 -18.85
C GLY A 176 -3.47 -11.99 -18.86
N GLY A 177 -2.97 -13.24 -18.84
CA GLY A 177 -1.54 -13.55 -18.81
C GLY A 177 -0.85 -13.27 -17.47
N VAL A 178 -1.61 -13.14 -16.37
CA VAL A 178 -1.10 -12.85 -15.02
C VAL A 178 -1.38 -14.04 -14.11
N LEU A 179 -0.36 -14.49 -13.38
CA LEU A 179 -0.46 -15.56 -12.39
C LEU A 179 -0.22 -15.00 -10.98
N GLY A 180 -0.95 -15.51 -9.99
CA GLY A 180 -0.61 -15.38 -8.58
C GLY A 180 0.42 -16.44 -8.21
N CYS A 181 1.57 -16.04 -7.70
CA CYS A 181 2.62 -16.92 -7.22
C CYS A 181 2.62 -16.93 -5.69
N ARG A 182 2.32 -18.07 -5.09
CA ARG A 182 2.43 -18.30 -3.65
C ARG A 182 3.91 -18.44 -3.25
N GLY A 183 4.24 -17.87 -2.11
CA GLY A 183 5.55 -17.92 -1.46
C GLY A 183 5.38 -17.70 0.04
N PHE A 184 6.45 -17.31 0.70
CA PHE A 184 6.43 -17.06 2.14
C PHE A 184 7.26 -15.83 2.50
N HIS A 185 6.77 -15.08 3.48
CA HIS A 185 7.55 -14.09 4.22
C HIS A 185 8.36 -14.81 5.29
N SER A 186 9.59 -14.37 5.56
CA SER A 186 10.37 -14.84 6.71
C SER A 186 11.22 -13.70 7.28
N SER A 187 11.11 -13.45 8.58
CA SER A 187 11.93 -12.43 9.26
C SER A 187 12.15 -12.78 10.73
N PHE A 188 13.36 -12.54 11.23
CA PHE A 188 13.68 -12.64 12.65
C PHE A 188 13.10 -11.48 13.46
N ARG A 189 12.62 -11.77 14.67
CA ARG A 189 11.98 -10.82 15.59
C ARG A 189 12.44 -11.08 17.01
N ALA A 190 12.87 -10.03 17.71
CA ALA A 190 13.07 -10.06 19.15
C ALA A 190 11.70 -9.97 19.85
N THR A 191 11.42 -10.90 20.75
CA THR A 191 10.15 -10.98 21.46
C THR A 191 10.39 -11.24 22.95
N GLN A 192 9.38 -11.02 23.80
CA GLN A 192 9.45 -11.37 25.23
C GLN A 192 9.80 -12.85 25.48
N GLY A 193 9.44 -13.74 24.55
CA GLY A 193 9.72 -15.18 24.58
C GLY A 193 11.08 -15.57 24.01
N GLY A 194 11.93 -14.59 23.67
CA GLY A 194 13.23 -14.79 23.04
C GLY A 194 13.23 -14.43 21.55
N LEU A 195 14.28 -14.86 20.85
CA LEU A 195 14.38 -14.67 19.41
C LEU A 195 13.38 -15.60 18.70
N SER A 196 12.71 -15.08 17.68
CA SER A 196 11.74 -15.85 16.91
C SER A 196 11.86 -15.59 15.41
N LEU A 197 11.66 -16.63 14.61
CA LEU A 197 11.46 -16.53 13.18
C LEU A 197 9.97 -16.45 12.88
N ASN A 198 9.49 -15.31 12.38
CA ASN A 198 8.11 -15.15 11.91
C ASN A 198 8.02 -15.54 10.43
N ILE A 199 7.19 -16.54 10.12
CA ILE A 199 6.94 -17.00 8.75
C ILE A 199 5.45 -16.88 8.43
N ASP A 200 5.08 -16.27 7.30
CA ASP A 200 3.68 -16.22 6.85
C ASP A 200 3.59 -16.51 5.35
N VAL A 201 2.44 -17.00 4.91
CA VAL A 201 2.18 -17.21 3.47
C VAL A 201 2.03 -15.85 2.80
N SER A 202 2.67 -15.68 1.64
CA SER A 202 2.60 -14.48 0.82
C SER A 202 2.22 -14.84 -0.61
N THR A 203 1.55 -13.92 -1.33
CA THR A 203 1.25 -14.07 -2.75
C THR A 203 1.74 -12.84 -3.50
N SER A 204 2.56 -13.03 -4.52
CA SER A 204 2.98 -11.97 -5.45
C SER A 204 2.47 -12.29 -6.84
N MET A 205 2.19 -11.25 -7.63
CA MET A 205 1.76 -11.41 -9.01
C MET A 205 2.98 -11.55 -9.91
N ILE A 206 2.94 -12.55 -10.80
CA ILE A 206 3.95 -12.79 -11.82
C ILE A 206 3.31 -12.83 -13.20
N ILE A 207 4.14 -12.62 -14.21
CA ILE A 207 3.76 -12.76 -15.62
C ILE A 207 3.78 -14.25 -15.96
N GLN A 208 2.77 -14.69 -16.73
CA GLN A 208 2.73 -16.04 -17.25
C GLN A 208 3.94 -16.28 -18.17
N PRO A 209 4.82 -17.26 -17.86
CA PRO A 209 5.89 -17.62 -18.77
C PRO A 209 5.33 -18.29 -20.02
N GLY A 210 5.99 -18.13 -21.17
CA GLY A 210 5.51 -18.63 -22.45
C GLY A 210 5.78 -17.67 -23.60
N PRO A 211 5.28 -17.96 -24.81
CA PRO A 211 5.46 -17.09 -25.98
C PRO A 211 5.01 -15.64 -25.69
N VAL A 212 5.81 -14.66 -26.14
CA VAL A 212 5.50 -13.24 -25.89
C VAL A 212 4.16 -12.84 -26.52
N VAL A 213 3.85 -13.35 -27.71
CA VAL A 213 2.59 -13.09 -28.41
C VAL A 213 1.38 -13.54 -27.58
N ASP A 214 1.38 -14.76 -27.06
CA ASP A 214 0.26 -15.30 -26.28
C ASP A 214 -0.01 -14.45 -25.04
N PHE A 215 1.05 -13.99 -24.37
CA PHE A 215 0.90 -13.06 -23.24
C PHE A 215 0.24 -11.75 -23.68
N LEU A 216 0.65 -11.16 -24.80
CA LEU A 216 0.07 -9.91 -25.30
C LEU A 216 -1.41 -10.07 -25.70
N ILE A 217 -1.74 -11.16 -26.40
CA ILE A 217 -3.12 -11.49 -26.80
C ILE A 217 -4.01 -11.55 -25.56
N ASN A 218 -3.59 -12.35 -24.57
CA ASN A 218 -4.33 -12.50 -23.31
C ASN A 218 -4.40 -11.19 -22.51
N ASN A 219 -3.29 -10.46 -22.40
CA ASN A 219 -3.23 -9.25 -21.58
C ASN A 219 -4.07 -8.09 -22.14
N GLN A 220 -4.24 -8.04 -23.47
CA GLN A 220 -5.04 -7.02 -24.13
C GLN A 220 -6.48 -7.48 -24.42
N GLY A 221 -6.78 -8.77 -24.28
CA GLY A 221 -8.11 -9.32 -24.53
C GLY A 221 -8.47 -9.35 -26.02
N VAL A 222 -7.48 -9.53 -26.88
CA VAL A 222 -7.64 -9.61 -28.35
C VAL A 222 -7.64 -11.08 -28.79
N ARG A 223 -8.08 -11.37 -30.01
CA ARG A 223 -8.19 -12.76 -30.52
C ARG A 223 -6.94 -13.22 -31.26
N ASP A 224 -6.28 -12.31 -31.96
CA ASP A 224 -5.16 -12.60 -32.85
C ASP A 224 -4.07 -11.50 -32.73
N PRO A 225 -2.85 -11.75 -33.24
CA PRO A 225 -1.74 -10.79 -33.16
C PRO A 225 -2.01 -9.45 -33.87
N GLY A 226 -2.89 -9.41 -34.88
CA GLY A 226 -3.22 -8.20 -35.62
C GLY A 226 -4.03 -7.19 -34.81
N GLY A 227 -4.77 -7.65 -33.81
CA GLY A 227 -5.52 -6.80 -32.88
C GLY A 227 -4.68 -6.15 -31.77
N ILE A 228 -3.38 -6.46 -31.65
CA ILE A 228 -2.53 -5.98 -30.56
C ILE A 228 -2.26 -4.47 -30.70
N ASP A 229 -2.58 -3.69 -29.65
CA ASP A 229 -2.07 -2.33 -29.52
C ASP A 229 -0.59 -2.37 -29.12
N TRP A 230 0.28 -2.11 -30.10
CA TRP A 230 1.73 -2.15 -29.94
C TRP A 230 2.29 -1.00 -29.08
N ALA A 231 1.60 0.14 -28.99
CA ALA A 231 1.99 1.22 -28.09
C ALA A 231 1.76 0.83 -26.62
N LYS A 232 0.67 0.12 -26.35
CA LYS A 232 0.43 -0.52 -25.04
C LYS A 232 1.42 -1.66 -24.79
N ALA A 233 1.66 -2.53 -25.77
CA ALA A 233 2.60 -3.65 -25.66
C ALA A 233 4.03 -3.18 -25.33
N LYS A 234 4.53 -2.13 -25.99
CA LYS A 234 5.85 -1.52 -25.73
C LYS A 234 6.01 -1.13 -24.26
N ARG A 235 4.98 -0.54 -23.65
CA ARG A 235 4.97 -0.16 -22.21
C ARG A 235 4.88 -1.36 -21.27
N THR A 236 4.15 -2.41 -21.66
CA THR A 236 3.99 -3.63 -20.86
C THR A 236 5.24 -4.50 -20.86
N LEU A 237 5.90 -4.65 -22.02
CA LEU A 237 7.07 -5.52 -22.19
C LEU A 237 8.40 -4.90 -21.72
N LYS A 238 8.44 -3.57 -21.57
CA LYS A 238 9.66 -2.87 -21.14
C LYS A 238 10.24 -3.46 -19.86
N ASN A 239 11.54 -3.74 -19.86
CA ASN A 239 12.30 -4.36 -18.77
C ASN A 239 11.98 -5.82 -18.44
N LEU A 240 11.04 -6.46 -19.15
CA LEU A 240 10.85 -7.91 -19.03
C LEU A 240 12.04 -8.64 -19.67
N ARG A 241 12.18 -9.91 -19.30
CA ARG A 241 13.20 -10.82 -19.76
C ARG A 241 12.57 -11.92 -20.62
N ILE A 242 13.26 -12.27 -21.70
CA ILE A 242 12.87 -13.32 -22.62
C ILE A 242 14.04 -14.29 -22.83
N LYS A 243 13.74 -15.52 -23.21
CA LYS A 243 14.67 -16.45 -23.85
C LYS A 243 14.44 -16.41 -25.36
N ALA A 244 15.53 -16.38 -26.13
CA ALA A 244 15.49 -16.39 -27.58
C ALA A 244 15.82 -17.78 -28.13
N SER A 245 14.89 -18.39 -28.86
CA SER A 245 15.11 -19.65 -29.58
C SER A 245 15.97 -19.43 -30.84
N PRO A 246 16.88 -20.35 -31.21
CA PRO A 246 17.27 -21.59 -30.53
C PRO A 246 18.40 -21.39 -29.51
N SER A 247 18.94 -20.17 -29.37
CA SER A 247 20.11 -19.90 -28.54
C SER A 247 19.90 -20.15 -27.04
N ASN A 248 18.64 -20.15 -26.58
CA ASN A 248 18.22 -20.19 -25.17
C ASN A 248 18.86 -19.10 -24.30
N MET A 249 19.43 -18.07 -24.92
CA MET A 249 20.01 -16.93 -24.22
C MET A 249 18.92 -16.03 -23.66
N GLU A 250 19.10 -15.60 -22.41
CA GLU A 250 18.22 -14.65 -21.75
C GLU A 250 18.60 -13.20 -22.09
N TYR A 251 17.60 -12.42 -22.49
CA TYR A 251 17.75 -11.02 -22.82
C TYR A 251 16.72 -10.18 -22.08
N LYS A 252 17.11 -8.95 -21.72
CA LYS A 252 16.18 -7.94 -21.21
C LYS A 252 15.64 -7.12 -22.38
N ILE A 253 14.32 -7.00 -22.48
CA ILE A 253 13.64 -6.20 -23.49
C ILE A 253 13.88 -4.72 -23.18
N THR A 254 14.45 -4.01 -24.15
CA THR A 254 14.68 -2.56 -24.12
C THR A 254 13.61 -1.80 -24.90
N GLY A 255 12.99 -2.43 -25.90
CA GLY A 255 11.91 -1.84 -26.67
C GLY A 255 11.35 -2.78 -27.75
N LEU A 256 10.69 -2.19 -28.73
CA LEU A 256 10.20 -2.82 -29.95
C LEU A 256 10.81 -2.10 -31.16
N SER A 257 10.87 -2.76 -32.31
CA SER A 257 11.19 -2.09 -33.58
C SER A 257 10.13 -1.05 -33.96
N GLU A 258 10.53 -0.08 -34.77
CA GLU A 258 9.61 0.94 -35.30
C GLU A 258 8.85 0.42 -36.52
N LEU A 259 9.51 -0.44 -37.32
CA LEU A 259 8.92 -1.09 -38.48
C LEU A 259 8.59 -2.57 -38.19
N PRO A 260 7.66 -3.18 -38.94
CA PRO A 260 7.41 -4.63 -38.91
C PRO A 260 8.66 -5.45 -39.27
N CYS A 261 8.71 -6.72 -38.87
CA CYS A 261 9.87 -7.60 -39.02
C CYS A 261 10.32 -7.79 -40.48
N ASP A 262 9.36 -7.81 -41.42
CA ASP A 262 9.61 -7.93 -42.86
C ASP A 262 10.18 -6.65 -43.51
N ARG A 263 10.09 -5.50 -42.83
CA ARG A 263 10.61 -4.20 -43.29
C ARG A 263 11.72 -3.65 -42.43
N GLN A 264 11.87 -4.16 -41.21
CA GLN A 264 12.92 -3.72 -40.29
C GLN A 264 14.26 -4.24 -40.80
N THR A 265 15.18 -3.32 -41.10
CA THR A 265 16.52 -3.64 -41.57
C THR A 265 17.57 -3.55 -40.46
N PHE A 266 18.72 -4.19 -40.69
CA PHE A 266 19.95 -3.97 -39.96
C PHE A 266 21.16 -4.17 -40.89
N SER A 267 22.28 -3.54 -40.56
CA SER A 267 23.51 -3.67 -41.34
C SER A 267 24.38 -4.83 -40.80
N MET A 268 24.77 -5.74 -41.69
CA MET A 268 25.62 -6.88 -41.38
C MET A 268 26.92 -6.82 -42.18
N LYS A 269 28.07 -7.02 -41.52
CA LYS A 269 29.37 -7.14 -42.20
C LYS A 269 29.41 -8.44 -43.00
N GLN A 270 29.60 -8.35 -44.31
CA GLN A 270 29.80 -9.54 -45.12
C GLN A 270 31.18 -10.14 -44.82
N ARG A 271 31.25 -11.46 -44.66
CA ARG A 271 32.49 -12.15 -44.29
C ARG A 271 33.41 -12.43 -45.49
N ASN A 272 32.92 -12.20 -46.71
CA ASN A 272 33.53 -12.65 -47.97
C ASN A 272 33.96 -11.51 -48.93
N GLY A 273 34.03 -10.26 -48.47
CA GLY A 273 34.73 -9.19 -49.20
C GLY A 273 36.17 -9.06 -48.72
N ARG A 274 37.04 -10.00 -49.08
CA ARG A 274 38.49 -9.74 -49.07
C ARG A 274 38.95 -9.81 -50.51
N ASP A 275 39.13 -8.64 -51.12
CA ASP A 275 39.95 -8.56 -52.32
C ASP A 275 41.37 -9.04 -51.98
N ALA A 276 42.06 -9.58 -52.99
CA ALA A 276 43.40 -10.16 -52.87
C ALA A 276 44.47 -9.19 -52.29
N ASN A 277 44.13 -7.91 -52.09
CA ASN A 277 45.02 -6.84 -51.62
C ASN A 277 44.68 -6.25 -50.24
N GLY A 278 43.82 -6.85 -49.43
CA GLY A 278 43.77 -6.59 -47.98
C GLY A 278 43.28 -5.21 -47.47
N ASP A 279 43.03 -4.22 -48.35
CA ASP A 279 42.74 -2.82 -47.98
C ASP A 279 41.26 -2.38 -48.21
N GLY A 280 40.33 -3.33 -48.37
CA GLY A 280 38.90 -3.03 -48.53
C GLY A 280 38.16 -2.86 -47.19
N GLU A 281 37.47 -1.74 -47.00
CA GLU A 281 36.46 -1.57 -45.93
C GLU A 281 35.43 -2.71 -46.02
N PRO A 282 35.06 -3.36 -44.88
CA PRO A 282 34.13 -4.48 -44.91
C PRO A 282 32.76 -4.03 -45.43
N GLU A 283 32.36 -4.57 -46.59
CA GLU A 283 31.07 -4.26 -47.19
C GLU A 283 29.92 -4.58 -46.22
N MET A 284 29.14 -3.55 -45.92
CA MET A 284 28.01 -3.62 -45.00
C MET A 284 26.76 -3.85 -45.83
N ILE A 285 26.19 -5.05 -45.71
CA ILE A 285 24.93 -5.37 -46.40
C ILE A 285 23.79 -5.01 -45.47
N GLU A 286 22.89 -4.17 -45.97
CA GLU A 286 21.60 -3.95 -45.33
C GLU A 286 20.65 -5.09 -45.69
N MET A 287 20.03 -5.69 -44.68
CA MET A 287 19.10 -6.80 -44.87
C MET A 287 17.95 -6.71 -43.86
N THR A 288 16.79 -7.21 -44.26
CA THR A 288 15.65 -7.29 -43.36
C THR A 288 15.88 -8.33 -42.26
N ILE A 289 15.23 -8.16 -41.11
CA ILE A 289 15.28 -9.15 -40.04
C ILE A 289 14.71 -10.48 -40.54
N THR A 290 13.59 -10.45 -41.26
CA THR A 290 12.99 -11.67 -41.84
C THR A 290 13.97 -12.40 -42.76
N ASP A 291 14.60 -11.72 -43.72
CA ASP A 291 15.55 -12.35 -44.67
C ASP A 291 16.75 -12.96 -43.95
N TYR A 292 17.26 -12.29 -42.91
CA TYR A 292 18.36 -12.84 -42.13
C TYR A 292 17.97 -14.11 -41.38
N PHE A 293 16.80 -14.13 -40.74
CA PHE A 293 16.37 -15.31 -39.99
C PHE A 293 15.99 -16.47 -40.94
N VAL A 294 15.34 -16.20 -42.06
CA VAL A 294 14.91 -17.21 -43.03
C VAL A 294 16.09 -17.69 -43.90
N ASN A 295 16.77 -16.79 -44.61
CA ASN A 295 17.74 -17.17 -45.64
C ASN A 295 19.12 -17.50 -45.05
N ILE A 296 19.55 -16.76 -44.01
CA ILE A 296 20.88 -16.93 -43.42
C ILE A 296 20.85 -17.90 -42.23
N ARG A 297 19.89 -17.73 -41.32
CA ARG A 297 19.77 -18.61 -40.13
C ARG A 297 18.95 -19.87 -40.39
N ARG A 298 18.30 -20.00 -41.54
CA ARG A 298 17.46 -21.16 -41.92
C ARG A 298 16.39 -21.45 -40.87
N MET A 299 15.74 -20.40 -40.37
CA MET A 299 14.62 -20.49 -39.45
C MET A 299 13.33 -20.09 -40.17
N GLU A 300 12.32 -20.95 -40.08
CA GLU A 300 10.99 -20.62 -40.57
C GLU A 300 10.30 -19.66 -39.59
N LEU A 301 9.78 -18.55 -40.13
CA LEU A 301 8.96 -17.59 -39.39
C LEU A 301 7.55 -17.64 -39.95
N VAL A 302 6.59 -18.07 -39.15
CA VAL A 302 5.21 -18.32 -39.60
C VAL A 302 4.38 -17.04 -39.56
N TYR A 303 4.54 -16.21 -38.52
CA TYR A 303 3.65 -15.06 -38.31
C TYR A 303 4.38 -13.77 -37.91
N SER A 304 5.71 -13.79 -37.73
CA SER A 304 6.44 -12.60 -37.29
C SER A 304 6.56 -11.50 -38.34
N GLY A 305 6.46 -11.81 -39.64
CA GLY A 305 6.64 -10.86 -40.74
C GLY A 305 5.95 -9.50 -40.55
N PRO A 306 4.60 -9.47 -40.43
CA PRO A 306 3.84 -8.23 -40.27
C PRO A 306 3.89 -7.63 -38.84
N LEU A 307 4.63 -8.24 -37.90
CA LEU A 307 4.67 -7.82 -36.50
C LEU A 307 5.99 -7.12 -36.15
N PRO A 308 6.04 -6.23 -35.15
CA PRO A 308 7.29 -5.66 -34.66
C PRO A 308 8.22 -6.73 -34.06
N CYS A 309 9.53 -6.50 -34.16
CA CYS A 309 10.54 -7.29 -33.47
C CYS A 309 10.72 -6.84 -32.01
N ILE A 310 11.14 -7.77 -31.15
CA ILE A 310 11.61 -7.45 -29.81
C ILE A 310 13.02 -6.85 -29.90
N ASN A 311 13.21 -5.66 -29.34
CA ASN A 311 14.54 -5.05 -29.21
C ASN A 311 15.15 -5.41 -27.84
N VAL A 312 16.31 -6.05 -27.88
CA VAL A 312 17.12 -6.42 -26.71
C VAL A 312 18.46 -5.69 -26.65
N GLY A 313 18.75 -4.87 -27.66
CA GLY A 313 20.00 -4.12 -27.79
C GLY A 313 20.01 -2.82 -26.99
N LYS A 314 21.13 -2.10 -27.09
CA LYS A 314 21.27 -0.75 -26.52
C LYS A 314 20.61 0.27 -27.46
N PRO A 315 20.20 1.46 -26.99
CA PRO A 315 19.58 2.47 -27.85
C PRO A 315 20.41 2.83 -29.10
N LYS A 316 21.74 2.94 -28.96
CA LYS A 316 22.66 3.24 -30.07
C LYS A 316 23.04 2.02 -30.93
N ARG A 317 22.74 0.80 -30.48
CA ARG A 317 23.05 -0.47 -31.17
C ARG A 317 21.92 -1.46 -30.89
N PRO A 318 20.78 -1.31 -31.60
CA PRO A 318 19.63 -2.17 -31.39
C PRO A 318 19.96 -3.61 -31.80
N THR A 319 19.21 -4.55 -31.24
CA THR A 319 19.32 -5.96 -31.60
C THR A 319 17.90 -6.50 -31.62
N TYR A 320 17.43 -6.81 -32.81
CA TYR A 320 16.05 -7.21 -33.05
C TYR A 320 15.94 -8.72 -33.15
N ILE A 321 14.93 -9.26 -32.48
CA ILE A 321 14.59 -10.69 -32.51
C ILE A 321 13.11 -10.79 -32.92
N PRO A 322 12.76 -11.60 -33.93
CA PRO A 322 11.38 -11.90 -34.26
C PRO A 322 10.60 -12.36 -33.03
N ILE A 323 9.38 -11.85 -32.85
CA ILE A 323 8.60 -12.08 -31.63
C ILE A 323 8.26 -13.57 -31.42
N GLU A 324 8.11 -14.33 -32.50
CA GLU A 324 7.86 -15.77 -32.52
C GLU A 324 8.99 -16.59 -31.89
N LEU A 325 10.21 -16.06 -31.89
CA LEU A 325 11.38 -16.70 -31.30
C LEU A 325 11.59 -16.30 -29.83
N CYS A 326 10.68 -15.51 -29.25
CA CYS A 326 10.81 -14.94 -27.91
C CYS A 326 9.83 -15.58 -26.92
N THR A 327 10.36 -16.12 -25.81
CA THR A 327 9.58 -16.70 -24.72
C THR A 327 9.85 -15.94 -23.41
N LEU A 328 8.82 -15.44 -22.74
CA LEU A 328 8.92 -14.82 -21.42
C LEU A 328 9.41 -15.83 -20.37
N VAL A 329 10.42 -15.43 -19.59
CA VAL A 329 10.94 -16.26 -18.50
C VAL A 329 10.01 -16.22 -17.28
N SER A 330 10.06 -17.28 -16.47
CA SER A 330 9.25 -17.37 -15.25
C SER A 330 9.70 -16.38 -14.16
N LEU A 331 8.87 -16.24 -13.12
CA LEU A 331 9.15 -15.45 -11.91
C LEU A 331 9.43 -13.96 -12.17
N GLN A 332 8.80 -13.39 -13.19
CA GLN A 332 8.87 -11.95 -13.45
C GLN A 332 7.67 -11.25 -12.86
N ARG A 333 7.89 -10.22 -12.03
CA ARG A 333 6.79 -9.54 -11.34
C ARG A 333 5.89 -8.79 -12.30
N TYR A 334 4.58 -8.96 -12.13
CA TYR A 334 3.59 -8.07 -12.72
C TYR A 334 3.34 -6.89 -11.77
N THR A 335 3.73 -5.68 -12.18
CA THR A 335 3.70 -4.48 -11.32
C THR A 335 2.55 -3.52 -11.65
N LYS A 336 1.74 -3.83 -12.67
CA LYS A 336 0.61 -2.98 -13.07
C LYS A 336 -0.62 -3.26 -12.20
N ALA A 337 -1.54 -2.30 -12.17
CA ALA A 337 -2.79 -2.45 -11.45
C ALA A 337 -3.65 -3.59 -12.03
N LEU A 338 -4.13 -4.48 -11.17
CA LEU A 338 -5.05 -5.55 -11.56
C LEU A 338 -6.43 -5.02 -11.94
N SER A 339 -7.08 -5.69 -12.89
CA SER A 339 -8.50 -5.54 -13.17
C SER A 339 -9.36 -6.00 -11.99
N VAL A 340 -10.63 -5.61 -11.95
CA VAL A 340 -11.56 -6.01 -10.88
C VAL A 340 -11.71 -7.54 -10.81
N GLN A 341 -11.78 -8.19 -11.96
CA GLN A 341 -11.89 -9.64 -12.08
C GLN A 341 -10.62 -10.32 -11.55
N GLN A 342 -9.44 -9.86 -11.98
CA GLN A 342 -8.16 -10.36 -11.49
C GLN A 342 -8.00 -10.17 -9.98
N ARG A 343 -8.39 -9.02 -9.42
CA ARG A 343 -8.37 -8.79 -7.96
C ARG A 343 -9.30 -9.75 -7.22
N SER A 344 -10.49 -9.98 -7.76
CA SER A 344 -11.45 -10.92 -7.18
C SER A 344 -10.89 -12.35 -7.19
N SER A 345 -10.36 -12.79 -8.33
CA SER A 345 -9.71 -14.10 -8.50
C SER A 345 -8.50 -14.24 -7.57
N LEU A 346 -7.65 -13.23 -7.44
CA LEU A 346 -6.50 -13.24 -6.54
C LEU A 346 -6.93 -13.42 -5.09
N VAL A 347 -7.93 -12.65 -4.65
CA VAL A 347 -8.47 -12.74 -3.30
C VAL A 347 -9.08 -14.11 -3.06
N GLU A 348 -9.83 -14.65 -4.02
CA GLU A 348 -10.45 -15.97 -3.92
C GLU A 348 -9.41 -17.09 -3.82
N LYS A 349 -8.44 -17.12 -4.74
CA LYS A 349 -7.42 -18.16 -4.85
C LYS A 349 -6.31 -18.07 -3.79
N SER A 350 -6.16 -16.92 -3.12
CA SER A 350 -5.18 -16.75 -2.02
C SER A 350 -5.79 -16.99 -0.62
N ARG A 351 -7.08 -17.27 -0.52
CA ARG A 351 -7.71 -17.56 0.77
C ARG A 351 -7.25 -18.92 1.28
N GLN A 352 -6.87 -18.96 2.55
CA GLN A 352 -6.52 -20.19 3.25
C GLN A 352 -7.15 -20.15 4.63
N LYS A 353 -7.87 -21.23 4.97
CA LYS A 353 -8.39 -21.43 6.33
C LYS A 353 -7.23 -21.63 7.32
N PRO A 354 -7.44 -21.44 8.63
CA PRO A 354 -6.41 -21.62 9.66
C PRO A 354 -5.59 -22.91 9.52
N GLN A 355 -6.25 -24.07 9.40
CA GLN A 355 -5.56 -25.36 9.27
C GLN A 355 -4.76 -25.51 7.98
N GLU A 356 -5.31 -25.09 6.84
CA GLU A 356 -4.61 -25.09 5.55
C GLU A 356 -3.37 -24.20 5.58
N ARG A 357 -3.47 -23.04 6.24
CA ARG A 357 -2.34 -22.14 6.42
C ARG A 357 -1.27 -22.76 7.32
N MET A 358 -1.65 -23.38 8.43
CA MET A 358 -0.70 -24.09 9.31
C MET A 358 0.04 -25.21 8.57
N ALA A 359 -0.68 -25.99 7.74
CA ALA A 359 -0.07 -27.02 6.90
C ALA A 359 0.93 -26.42 5.90
N ALA A 360 0.57 -25.31 5.22
CA ALA A 360 1.46 -24.62 4.30
C ALA A 360 2.73 -24.08 4.99
N LEU A 361 2.62 -23.57 6.21
CA LEU A 361 3.77 -23.09 6.99
C LEU A 361 4.66 -24.23 7.47
N THR A 362 4.06 -25.35 7.88
CA THR A 362 4.81 -26.57 8.25
C THR A 362 5.62 -27.09 7.06
N GLU A 363 5.00 -27.14 5.87
CA GLU A 363 5.66 -27.55 4.64
C GLU A 363 6.78 -26.57 4.23
N ALA A 364 6.56 -25.26 4.39
CA ALA A 364 7.58 -24.25 4.12
C ALA A 364 8.80 -24.42 5.05
N MET A 365 8.59 -24.68 6.34
CA MET A 365 9.68 -24.95 7.29
C MET A 365 10.50 -26.18 6.87
N LYS A 366 9.83 -27.26 6.45
CA LYS A 366 10.50 -28.48 5.97
C LYS A 366 11.26 -28.25 4.67
N THR A 367 10.64 -27.58 3.70
CA THR A 367 11.21 -27.36 2.36
C THR A 367 12.44 -26.45 2.41
N ASN A 368 12.40 -25.40 3.23
CA ASN A 368 13.52 -24.47 3.36
C ASN A 368 14.70 -25.08 4.13
N ASN A 369 14.45 -25.98 5.07
CA ASN A 369 15.49 -26.68 5.82
C ASN A 369 16.57 -25.73 6.37
N TYR A 370 16.14 -24.68 7.09
CA TYR A 370 17.03 -23.62 7.56
C TYR A 370 18.16 -24.13 8.47
N ASP A 371 17.97 -25.26 9.16
CA ASP A 371 19.00 -25.91 10.00
C ASP A 371 20.19 -26.45 9.18
N ALA A 372 20.01 -26.64 7.86
CA ALA A 372 21.07 -27.01 6.93
C ALA A 372 21.88 -25.81 6.41
N GLU A 373 21.44 -24.56 6.61
CA GLU A 373 22.16 -23.39 6.07
C GLU A 373 23.47 -23.14 6.85
N PRO A 374 24.64 -23.21 6.19
CA PRO A 374 25.93 -23.13 6.88
C PRO A 374 26.13 -21.83 7.67
N ALA A 375 25.64 -20.69 7.15
CA ALA A 375 25.79 -19.39 7.81
C ALA A 375 24.99 -19.28 9.11
N LEU A 376 23.77 -19.85 9.17
CA LEU A 376 22.98 -19.89 10.41
C LEU A 376 23.65 -20.81 11.44
N ARG A 377 24.12 -21.98 11.01
CA ARG A 377 24.82 -22.94 11.88
C ARG A 377 26.12 -22.36 12.44
N ALA A 378 26.92 -21.70 11.61
CA ALA A 378 28.15 -21.02 12.04
C ALA A 378 27.88 -19.88 13.04
N SER A 379 26.70 -19.25 12.93
CA SER A 379 26.22 -18.25 13.88
C SER A 379 25.58 -18.87 15.13
N GLY A 380 25.62 -20.19 15.30
CA GLY A 380 25.02 -20.88 16.45
C GLY A 380 23.49 -20.72 16.54
N VAL A 381 22.83 -20.41 15.43
CA VAL A 381 21.38 -20.20 15.33
C VAL A 381 20.68 -21.52 14.99
N THR A 382 19.70 -21.91 15.80
CA THR A 382 18.86 -23.09 15.55
C THR A 382 17.38 -22.71 15.64
N ILE A 383 16.56 -23.29 14.75
CA ILE A 383 15.16 -22.87 14.59
C ILE A 383 14.23 -24.04 14.87
N SER A 384 13.31 -23.88 15.82
CA SER A 384 12.28 -24.87 16.11
C SER A 384 11.35 -25.05 14.91
N SER A 385 11.02 -26.30 14.56
CA SER A 385 10.01 -26.62 13.54
C SER A 385 8.56 -26.57 14.05
N GLN A 386 8.38 -26.42 15.37
CA GLN A 386 7.07 -26.38 16.01
C GLN A 386 6.54 -24.94 16.15
N PHE A 387 5.24 -24.77 15.95
CA PHE A 387 4.53 -23.52 16.25
C PHE A 387 4.68 -23.15 17.73
N THR A 388 4.97 -21.88 18.01
CA THR A 388 5.05 -21.41 19.40
C THR A 388 3.64 -21.34 20.00
N GLN A 389 3.46 -21.92 21.19
CA GLN A 389 2.25 -21.75 21.99
C GLN A 389 2.27 -20.40 22.72
N VAL A 390 1.14 -19.71 22.75
CA VAL A 390 0.95 -18.42 23.43
C VAL A 390 -0.39 -18.40 24.16
N GLU A 391 -0.42 -17.83 25.36
CA GLU A 391 -1.66 -17.63 26.12
C GLU A 391 -2.27 -16.29 25.69
N GLY A 392 -3.52 -16.33 25.22
CA GLY A 392 -4.32 -15.14 24.95
C GLY A 392 -5.47 -14.99 25.96
N ARG A 393 -6.18 -13.88 25.87
CA ARG A 393 -7.43 -13.62 26.62
C ARG A 393 -8.53 -13.19 25.67
N VAL A 394 -9.76 -13.67 25.88
CA VAL A 394 -10.93 -13.27 25.10
C VAL A 394 -11.73 -12.27 25.93
N LEU A 395 -11.66 -11.00 25.55
CA LEU A 395 -12.46 -9.94 26.14
C LEU A 395 -13.95 -10.15 25.83
N GLN A 396 -14.80 -9.80 26.79
CA GLN A 396 -16.24 -9.85 26.58
C GLN A 396 -16.67 -8.77 25.57
N PRO A 397 -17.58 -9.09 24.63
CA PRO A 397 -18.08 -8.08 23.70
C PRO A 397 -18.85 -6.99 24.47
N PRO A 398 -18.65 -5.71 24.13
CA PRO A 398 -19.40 -4.64 24.76
C PRO A 398 -20.89 -4.74 24.43
N ARG A 399 -21.74 -4.40 25.42
CA ARG A 399 -23.18 -4.27 25.20
C ARG A 399 -23.46 -3.04 24.35
N LEU A 400 -24.33 -3.19 23.37
CA LEU A 400 -24.84 -2.12 22.53
C LEU A 400 -26.21 -1.67 23.02
N LYS A 401 -26.52 -0.39 22.83
CA LYS A 401 -27.82 0.18 23.08
C LYS A 401 -28.44 0.64 21.76
N PHE A 402 -29.70 0.28 21.57
CA PHE A 402 -30.55 0.69 20.44
C PHE A 402 -31.64 1.66 20.91
N GLY A 403 -32.42 2.21 19.98
CA GLY A 403 -33.55 3.06 20.35
C GLY A 403 -34.57 2.32 21.23
N LYS A 404 -35.43 3.07 21.92
CA LYS A 404 -36.33 2.56 22.98
C LYS A 404 -35.61 1.95 24.19
N GLY A 405 -34.31 2.19 24.34
CA GLY A 405 -33.51 1.77 25.50
C GLY A 405 -33.12 0.29 25.51
N GLU A 406 -33.25 -0.41 24.38
CA GLU A 406 -33.01 -1.85 24.30
C GLU A 406 -31.51 -2.19 24.30
N ASP A 407 -31.09 -3.01 25.25
CA ASP A 407 -29.72 -3.50 25.31
C ASP A 407 -29.53 -4.77 24.48
N PHE A 408 -28.35 -4.92 23.87
CA PHE A 408 -28.00 -6.09 23.07
C PHE A 408 -26.55 -6.49 23.30
N THR A 409 -26.29 -7.78 23.49
CA THR A 409 -24.92 -8.31 23.57
C THR A 409 -24.53 -8.96 22.25
N PRO A 410 -23.56 -8.40 21.50
CA PRO A 410 -23.05 -8.99 20.28
C PRO A 410 -22.56 -10.42 20.45
N ARG A 411 -22.75 -11.24 19.41
CA ARG A 411 -22.22 -12.61 19.36
C ARG A 411 -21.24 -12.71 18.20
N ASN A 412 -20.05 -13.27 18.44
CA ASN A 412 -18.98 -13.40 17.44
C ASN A 412 -18.70 -12.09 16.70
N GLY A 413 -18.66 -10.96 17.43
CA GLY A 413 -18.41 -9.63 16.84
C GLY A 413 -19.48 -9.17 15.86
N ARG A 414 -20.72 -9.68 15.96
CA ARG A 414 -21.85 -9.33 15.08
C ARG A 414 -23.12 -9.10 15.87
N TRP A 415 -23.99 -8.30 15.28
CA TRP A 415 -25.35 -8.10 15.76
C TRP A 415 -26.33 -8.01 14.60
N ASN A 416 -27.57 -8.39 14.85
CA ASN A 416 -28.67 -8.25 13.90
C ASN A 416 -29.57 -7.08 14.35
N ILE A 417 -29.92 -6.21 13.41
CA ILE A 417 -30.79 -5.06 13.64
C ILE A 417 -32.19 -5.23 13.04
N SER A 418 -32.58 -6.41 12.53
CA SER A 418 -33.90 -6.65 11.91
C SER A 418 -35.06 -6.12 12.74
N ASN A 419 -35.06 -6.36 14.06
CA ASN A 419 -36.12 -5.94 14.98
C ASN A 419 -35.70 -4.78 15.90
N LYS A 420 -34.64 -4.05 15.52
CA LYS A 420 -34.09 -2.93 16.30
C LYS A 420 -34.36 -1.62 15.57
N VAL A 421 -34.54 -0.55 16.33
CA VAL A 421 -34.62 0.84 15.83
C VAL A 421 -33.32 1.59 16.12
N PHE A 422 -33.02 2.62 15.33
CA PHE A 422 -31.85 3.47 15.56
C PHE A 422 -31.96 4.23 16.88
N VAL A 423 -30.82 4.52 17.51
CA VAL A 423 -30.75 5.28 18.77
C VAL A 423 -31.18 6.73 18.54
N GLU A 424 -30.66 7.34 17.49
CA GLU A 424 -31.01 8.68 17.03
C GLU A 424 -31.36 8.61 15.53
N PRO A 425 -32.62 8.28 15.18
CA PRO A 425 -33.06 8.30 13.79
C PRO A 425 -33.29 9.73 13.29
N ILE A 426 -32.85 10.03 12.07
CA ILE A 426 -33.13 11.31 11.41
C ILE A 426 -34.41 11.24 10.58
N LYS A 427 -35.17 12.34 10.52
CA LYS A 427 -36.28 12.50 9.59
C LYS A 427 -35.76 13.00 8.23
N VAL A 428 -36.13 12.33 7.15
CA VAL A 428 -35.75 12.68 5.77
C VAL A 428 -36.97 13.20 5.04
N GLU A 429 -37.09 14.52 4.93
CA GLU A 429 -38.28 15.20 4.40
C GLU A 429 -38.06 15.71 2.98
N ARG A 430 -36.89 16.33 2.72
CA ARG A 430 -36.55 16.94 1.43
C ARG A 430 -35.41 16.19 0.77
N TRP A 431 -35.72 15.22 -0.07
CA TRP A 431 -34.71 14.45 -0.80
C TRP A 431 -35.17 14.12 -2.22
N ALA A 432 -34.22 13.72 -3.05
CA ALA A 432 -34.49 13.31 -4.43
C ALA A 432 -33.57 12.15 -4.86
N ILE A 433 -33.95 11.50 -5.96
CA ILE A 433 -33.19 10.41 -6.58
C ILE A 433 -32.57 10.91 -7.87
N VAL A 434 -31.29 10.57 -8.09
CA VAL A 434 -30.56 10.92 -9.31
C VAL A 434 -30.02 9.65 -9.94
N ASN A 435 -30.55 9.28 -11.10
CA ASN A 435 -30.25 8.02 -11.76
C ASN A 435 -29.33 8.21 -12.97
N PHE A 436 -28.07 7.81 -12.84
CA PHE A 436 -27.09 7.78 -13.94
C PHE A 436 -27.25 6.52 -14.79
N SER A 437 -28.47 6.27 -15.28
CA SER A 437 -28.80 5.13 -16.13
C SER A 437 -28.66 3.76 -15.46
N ALA A 438 -28.83 3.66 -14.15
CA ALA A 438 -28.90 2.39 -13.44
C ALA A 438 -30.20 1.66 -13.80
N ARG A 439 -30.09 0.37 -14.13
CA ARG A 439 -31.26 -0.48 -14.40
C ARG A 439 -31.87 -0.96 -13.08
N CYS A 440 -32.93 -0.32 -12.63
CA CYS A 440 -33.63 -0.71 -11.40
C CYS A 440 -35.09 -0.26 -11.38
N ASP A 441 -35.91 -0.95 -10.60
CA ASP A 441 -37.26 -0.50 -10.25
C ASP A 441 -37.16 0.56 -9.14
N ILE A 442 -37.24 1.83 -9.54
CA ILE A 442 -37.12 2.96 -8.62
C ILE A 442 -38.33 3.05 -7.69
N ARG A 443 -39.54 2.70 -8.16
CA ARG A 443 -40.76 2.74 -7.32
C ARG A 443 -40.68 1.68 -6.23
N GLY A 444 -40.29 0.45 -6.61
CA GLY A 444 -40.02 -0.62 -5.65
C GLY A 444 -38.92 -0.25 -4.65
N LEU A 445 -37.83 0.35 -5.14
CA LEU A 445 -36.72 0.82 -4.29
C LEU A 445 -37.19 1.84 -3.24
N VAL A 446 -37.97 2.85 -3.65
CA VAL A 446 -38.51 3.88 -2.73
C VAL A 446 -39.42 3.25 -1.71
N ARG A 447 -40.38 2.42 -2.14
CA ARG A 447 -41.31 1.72 -1.25
C ARG A 447 -40.56 0.90 -0.20
N ASP A 448 -39.58 0.11 -0.63
CA ASP A 448 -38.84 -0.78 0.26
C ASP A 448 -37.91 0.02 1.19
N LEU A 449 -37.31 1.13 0.72
CA LEU A 449 -36.49 2.03 1.54
C LEU A 449 -37.33 2.72 2.62
N THR A 450 -38.53 3.23 2.29
CA THR A 450 -39.45 3.86 3.25
C THR A 450 -39.94 2.85 4.27
N ARG A 451 -40.44 1.69 3.83
CA ARG A 451 -40.87 0.59 4.73
C ARG A 451 -39.77 0.19 5.71
N LEU A 452 -38.53 0.00 5.22
CA LEU A 452 -37.40 -0.35 6.07
C LEU A 452 -36.96 0.81 6.96
N GLY A 453 -37.06 2.05 6.49
CA GLY A 453 -36.83 3.26 7.28
C GLY A 453 -37.73 3.30 8.50
N GLU A 454 -39.05 3.15 8.30
CA GLU A 454 -40.05 3.10 9.36
C GLU A 454 -39.76 1.98 10.37
N GLN A 455 -39.40 0.79 9.89
CA GLN A 455 -38.97 -0.32 10.76
C GLN A 455 -37.72 -0.01 11.59
N LYS A 456 -36.88 0.94 11.16
CA LYS A 456 -35.72 1.44 11.93
C LYS A 456 -36.01 2.71 12.72
N GLY A 457 -37.25 3.21 12.70
CA GLY A 457 -37.65 4.46 13.35
C GLY A 457 -37.24 5.71 12.57
N MET A 458 -36.77 5.56 11.32
CA MET A 458 -36.33 6.63 10.44
C MET A 458 -37.46 6.98 9.46
N MET A 459 -38.12 8.12 9.66
CA MET A 459 -39.20 8.59 8.78
C MET A 459 -38.60 9.11 7.46
N ILE A 460 -39.01 8.52 6.34
CA ILE A 460 -38.57 8.92 5.00
C ILE A 460 -39.80 9.29 4.18
N GLU A 461 -39.99 10.57 3.94
CA GLU A 461 -41.04 11.08 3.06
C GLU A 461 -40.83 10.61 1.61
N PRO A 462 -41.85 10.63 0.74
CA PRO A 462 -41.65 10.40 -0.68
C PRO A 462 -40.58 11.34 -1.27
N PRO A 463 -39.73 10.88 -2.21
CA PRO A 463 -38.76 11.76 -2.86
C PRO A 463 -39.49 12.83 -3.66
N PHE A 464 -38.94 14.06 -3.69
CA PHE A 464 -39.54 15.18 -4.41
C PHE A 464 -39.67 14.90 -5.91
N ASP A 465 -38.61 14.39 -6.53
CA ASP A 465 -38.61 13.95 -7.92
C ASP A 465 -37.49 12.91 -8.17
N VAL A 466 -37.54 12.26 -9.32
CA VAL A 466 -36.53 11.37 -9.84
C VAL A 466 -35.90 12.02 -11.09
N PHE A 467 -34.60 12.29 -11.01
CA PHE A 467 -33.82 12.88 -12.11
C PHE A 467 -33.14 11.78 -12.90
N GLU A 468 -33.53 11.63 -14.17
CA GLU A 468 -33.04 10.59 -15.07
C GLU A 468 -32.02 11.14 -16.06
N GLU A 469 -30.96 10.38 -16.28
CA GLU A 469 -29.92 10.76 -17.22
C GLU A 469 -30.43 10.71 -18.65
N SER A 470 -30.19 11.78 -19.41
CA SER A 470 -30.53 11.79 -20.82
C SER A 470 -29.68 10.74 -21.58
N PRO A 471 -30.26 9.96 -22.52
CA PRO A 471 -29.49 9.00 -23.31
C PRO A 471 -28.32 9.62 -24.10
N GLN A 472 -28.44 10.91 -24.48
CA GLN A 472 -27.43 11.65 -25.23
C GLN A 472 -26.19 11.93 -24.38
N SER A 473 -26.39 12.24 -23.10
CA SER A 473 -25.33 12.61 -22.14
C SER A 473 -24.43 11.44 -21.76
N ARG A 474 -24.87 10.19 -21.97
CA ARG A 474 -24.08 8.98 -21.65
C ARG A 474 -22.71 8.95 -22.34
N ARG A 475 -22.60 9.60 -23.51
CA ARG A 475 -21.35 9.69 -24.29
C ARG A 475 -20.45 10.84 -23.85
N ALA A 476 -20.97 11.79 -23.07
CA ALA A 476 -20.20 12.92 -22.59
C ALA A 476 -19.23 12.52 -21.48
N PRO A 477 -18.18 13.32 -21.23
CA PRO A 477 -17.27 13.12 -20.11
C PRO A 477 -18.01 13.12 -18.76
N PRO A 478 -17.54 12.35 -17.75
CA PRO A 478 -18.19 12.24 -16.43
C PRO A 478 -18.51 13.57 -15.75
N PRO A 479 -17.64 14.61 -15.75
CA PRO A 479 -17.97 15.89 -15.14
C PRO A 479 -19.15 16.61 -15.82
N ALA A 480 -19.21 16.57 -17.15
CA ALA A 480 -20.30 17.19 -17.92
C ALA A 480 -21.65 16.52 -17.61
N ARG A 481 -21.65 15.18 -17.48
CA ARG A 481 -22.84 14.41 -17.08
C ARG A 481 -23.35 14.81 -15.69
N VAL A 482 -22.44 15.04 -14.74
CA VAL A 482 -22.80 15.51 -13.39
C VAL A 482 -23.35 16.93 -13.43
N GLU A 483 -22.76 17.83 -14.22
CA GLU A 483 -23.22 19.21 -14.32
C GLU A 483 -24.65 19.31 -14.89
N GLU A 484 -24.93 18.57 -15.96
CA GLU A 484 -26.27 18.53 -16.56
C GLU A 484 -27.33 18.04 -15.58
N MET A 485 -27.03 16.99 -14.80
CA MET A 485 -27.93 16.52 -13.74
C MET A 485 -28.21 17.63 -12.72
N PHE A 486 -27.20 18.39 -12.32
CA PHE A 486 -27.40 19.51 -11.41
C PHE A 486 -28.19 20.67 -12.01
N GLN A 487 -28.10 20.90 -13.32
CA GLN A 487 -28.96 21.87 -14.00
C GLN A 487 -30.43 21.43 -13.91
N GLN A 488 -30.73 20.15 -14.16
CA GLN A 488 -32.09 19.61 -14.01
C GLN A 488 -32.58 19.72 -12.56
N ILE A 489 -31.74 19.36 -11.58
CA ILE A 489 -32.06 19.44 -10.15
C ILE A 489 -32.40 20.87 -9.74
N ARG A 490 -31.57 21.85 -10.14
CA ARG A 490 -31.78 23.27 -9.83
C ARG A 490 -33.02 23.85 -10.50
N ALA A 491 -33.38 23.37 -11.68
CA ALA A 491 -34.56 23.84 -12.40
C ALA A 491 -35.88 23.40 -11.74
N LYS A 492 -35.89 22.25 -11.05
CA LYS A 492 -37.11 21.68 -10.46
C LYS A 492 -37.20 21.80 -8.94
N LEU A 493 -36.09 21.74 -8.22
CA LEU A 493 -36.13 21.79 -6.76
C LEU A 493 -36.34 23.23 -6.27
N PRO A 494 -37.29 23.47 -5.33
CA PRO A 494 -37.55 24.81 -4.78
C PRO A 494 -36.42 25.31 -3.85
N GLY A 495 -35.46 24.45 -3.52
CA GLY A 495 -34.33 24.76 -2.64
C GLY A 495 -33.39 23.57 -2.49
N ALA A 496 -32.34 23.73 -1.68
CA ALA A 496 -31.36 22.67 -1.46
C ALA A 496 -32.00 21.46 -0.73
N PRO A 497 -31.86 20.23 -1.27
CA PRO A 497 -32.34 19.03 -0.60
C PRO A 497 -31.46 18.70 0.62
N GLN A 498 -32.05 18.06 1.63
CA GLN A 498 -31.29 17.47 2.75
C GLN A 498 -30.38 16.34 2.27
N PHE A 499 -30.84 15.59 1.26
CA PHE A 499 -30.22 14.35 0.83
C PHE A 499 -30.46 14.05 -0.66
N LEU A 500 -29.44 13.53 -1.36
CA LEU A 500 -29.58 12.94 -2.69
C LEU A 500 -29.16 11.47 -2.72
N LEU A 501 -30.06 10.60 -3.20
CA LEU A 501 -29.76 9.20 -3.50
C LEU A 501 -29.31 9.08 -4.95
N CYS A 502 -28.02 8.82 -5.17
CA CYS A 502 -27.42 8.68 -6.48
C CYS A 502 -27.37 7.20 -6.89
N LEU A 503 -28.04 6.83 -7.98
CA LEU A 503 -28.02 5.48 -8.54
C LEU A 503 -26.97 5.40 -9.65
N LEU A 504 -26.01 4.52 -9.45
CA LEU A 504 -24.90 4.30 -10.38
C LEU A 504 -25.13 3.02 -11.19
N PRO A 505 -24.77 3.02 -12.48
CA PRO A 505 -25.00 1.86 -13.35
C PRO A 505 -24.11 0.67 -12.99
N GLU A 506 -22.97 0.92 -12.36
CA GLU A 506 -21.99 -0.08 -11.97
C GLU A 506 -21.48 0.14 -10.54
N ARG A 507 -21.23 -0.96 -9.83
CA ARG A 507 -20.81 -0.94 -8.41
C ARG A 507 -19.36 -0.53 -8.21
N LYS A 508 -18.48 -0.80 -9.17
CA LYS A 508 -17.03 -0.61 -9.05
C LYS A 508 -16.54 0.21 -10.24
N ASN A 509 -15.61 1.13 -10.01
CA ASN A 509 -14.98 1.97 -11.04
C ASN A 509 -15.94 2.87 -11.83
N CYS A 510 -17.11 3.20 -11.27
CA CYS A 510 -17.99 4.17 -11.89
C CYS A 510 -17.27 5.54 -11.90
N ASN A 511 -16.93 6.00 -13.10
CA ASN A 511 -16.23 7.27 -13.33
C ASN A 511 -17.06 8.50 -12.92
N ILE A 512 -18.37 8.34 -12.72
CA ILE A 512 -19.26 9.38 -12.17
C ILE A 512 -19.01 9.64 -10.68
N TYR A 513 -18.59 8.64 -9.90
CA TYR A 513 -18.54 8.74 -8.44
C TYR A 513 -17.65 9.91 -7.95
N GLY A 514 -16.46 10.07 -8.53
CA GLY A 514 -15.51 11.12 -8.15
C GLY A 514 -16.09 12.53 -8.39
N PRO A 515 -16.43 12.88 -9.64
CA PRO A 515 -17.05 14.17 -9.98
C PRO A 515 -18.34 14.44 -9.19
N TRP A 516 -19.20 13.43 -9.02
CA TRP A 516 -20.42 13.55 -8.21
C TRP A 516 -20.11 13.92 -6.76
N LYS A 517 -19.13 13.27 -6.14
CA LYS A 517 -18.73 13.58 -4.76
C LYS A 517 -18.04 14.93 -4.64
N LYS A 518 -17.19 15.33 -5.59
CA LYS A 518 -16.54 16.65 -5.63
C LYS A 518 -17.61 17.76 -5.63
N LYS A 519 -18.53 17.72 -6.60
CA LYS A 519 -19.62 18.71 -6.73
C LYS A 519 -20.48 18.85 -5.47
N ASN A 520 -20.86 17.72 -4.87
CA ASN A 520 -21.73 17.75 -3.68
C ASN A 520 -21.00 18.16 -2.39
N LEU A 521 -19.77 17.70 -2.19
CA LEU A 521 -19.05 17.89 -0.92
C LEU A 521 -18.24 19.18 -0.86
N ALA A 522 -17.70 19.63 -2.00
CA ALA A 522 -16.94 20.87 -2.08
C ALA A 522 -17.82 22.07 -2.47
N ASP A 523 -18.67 21.91 -3.50
CA ASP A 523 -19.30 23.07 -4.12
C ASP A 523 -20.69 23.38 -3.54
N LEU A 524 -21.52 22.35 -3.26
CA LEU A 524 -22.93 22.54 -2.90
C LEU A 524 -23.25 22.26 -1.43
N GLY A 525 -22.41 21.49 -0.74
CA GLY A 525 -22.67 21.06 0.64
C GLY A 525 -23.92 20.20 0.81
N ILE A 526 -24.20 19.30 -0.15
CA ILE A 526 -25.34 18.39 -0.11
C ILE A 526 -24.89 16.98 0.30
N VAL A 527 -25.58 16.39 1.27
CA VAL A 527 -25.32 15.02 1.70
C VAL A 527 -25.79 14.02 0.64
N THR A 528 -24.93 13.07 0.26
CA THR A 528 -25.26 12.09 -0.78
C THR A 528 -24.92 10.65 -0.42
N GLN A 529 -25.77 9.73 -0.89
CA GLN A 529 -25.52 8.28 -0.83
C GLN A 529 -25.58 7.72 -2.24
N CYS A 530 -24.51 7.03 -2.65
CA CYS A 530 -24.50 6.32 -3.93
C CYS A 530 -24.93 4.86 -3.72
N ALA A 531 -25.73 4.31 -4.62
CA ALA A 531 -26.13 2.91 -4.63
C ALA A 531 -25.97 2.34 -6.05
N ALA A 532 -25.58 1.06 -6.15
CA ALA A 532 -25.49 0.35 -7.41
C ALA A 532 -26.46 -0.84 -7.39
N PRO A 533 -27.70 -0.68 -7.89
CA PRO A 533 -28.82 -1.59 -7.65
C PRO A 533 -28.77 -2.84 -8.55
N SER A 534 -27.72 -3.66 -8.42
CA SER A 534 -27.58 -4.94 -9.15
C SER A 534 -28.22 -6.14 -8.44
N ARG A 535 -28.22 -6.14 -7.10
CA ARG A 535 -28.86 -7.15 -6.23
C ARG A 535 -29.36 -6.47 -4.97
N VAL A 536 -30.51 -5.81 -5.07
CA VAL A 536 -31.15 -5.09 -3.96
C VAL A 536 -31.99 -6.07 -3.15
N ASN A 537 -31.78 -6.11 -1.85
CA ASN A 537 -32.58 -6.86 -0.88
C ASN A 537 -32.65 -6.09 0.45
N ASP A 538 -33.49 -6.53 1.39
CA ASP A 538 -33.69 -5.84 2.67
C ASP A 538 -32.38 -5.65 3.45
N ASN A 539 -31.46 -6.61 3.41
CA ASN A 539 -30.15 -6.49 4.05
C ASN A 539 -29.27 -5.42 3.38
N TYR A 540 -29.31 -5.32 2.05
CA TYR A 540 -28.61 -4.28 1.31
C TYR A 540 -29.17 -2.89 1.66
N LEU A 541 -30.49 -2.73 1.61
CA LEU A 541 -31.15 -1.46 1.92
C LEU A 541 -30.98 -1.05 3.39
N THR A 542 -31.06 -1.99 4.32
CA THR A 542 -30.76 -1.73 5.74
C THR A 542 -29.33 -1.19 5.92
N ASN A 543 -28.34 -1.75 5.21
CA ASN A 543 -26.97 -1.24 5.22
C ASN A 543 -26.80 0.12 4.51
N VAL A 544 -27.71 0.48 3.61
CA VAL A 544 -27.79 1.82 3.00
C VAL A 544 -28.38 2.80 4.01
N LEU A 545 -29.46 2.44 4.71
CA LEU A 545 -30.10 3.25 5.76
C LEU A 545 -29.12 3.58 6.90
N LEU A 546 -28.31 2.62 7.35
CA LEU A 546 -27.25 2.86 8.33
C LEU A 546 -26.33 4.03 7.93
N LYS A 547 -25.99 4.12 6.64
CA LYS A 547 -25.11 5.19 6.13
C LYS A 547 -25.84 6.51 5.98
N ILE A 548 -27.09 6.47 5.51
CA ILE A 548 -27.93 7.68 5.36
C ILE A 548 -28.12 8.34 6.73
N ASN A 549 -28.53 7.57 7.75
CA ASN A 549 -28.73 8.08 9.10
C ASN A 549 -27.46 8.73 9.66
N ALA A 550 -26.31 8.02 9.58
CA ALA A 550 -25.03 8.54 10.06
C ALA A 550 -24.57 9.82 9.33
N LYS A 551 -24.76 9.90 8.01
CA LYS A 551 -24.40 11.08 7.21
C LYS A 551 -25.24 12.30 7.52
N LEU A 552 -26.51 12.10 7.86
CA LEU A 552 -27.43 13.16 8.24
C LEU A 552 -27.35 13.51 9.73
N GLY A 553 -26.39 12.94 10.47
CA GLY A 553 -26.09 13.30 11.86
C GLY A 553 -26.70 12.37 12.91
N GLY A 554 -27.46 11.36 12.52
CA GLY A 554 -28.04 10.36 13.42
C GLY A 554 -27.05 9.31 13.88
N LEU A 555 -27.47 8.49 14.85
CA LEU A 555 -26.71 7.38 15.43
C LEU A 555 -27.53 6.09 15.34
N ASN A 556 -26.92 5.04 14.81
CA ASN A 556 -27.59 3.76 14.61
C ASN A 556 -27.59 2.93 15.90
N SER A 557 -26.46 2.91 16.60
CA SER A 557 -26.26 2.26 17.90
C SER A 557 -25.12 2.94 18.66
N VAL A 558 -25.17 2.88 19.99
CA VAL A 558 -24.10 3.34 20.88
C VAL A 558 -23.70 2.23 21.83
N LEU A 559 -22.56 2.35 22.52
CA LEU A 559 -22.23 1.40 23.58
C LEU A 559 -23.11 1.67 24.81
N ALA A 560 -23.53 0.63 25.53
CA ALA A 560 -24.26 0.80 26.79
C ALA A 560 -23.42 1.57 27.83
N ILE A 561 -22.11 1.35 27.83
CA ILE A 561 -21.15 2.09 28.69
C ILE A 561 -20.93 3.54 28.23
N GLU A 562 -21.10 3.83 26.94
CA GLU A 562 -21.07 5.20 26.39
C GLU A 562 -22.33 5.95 26.83
N HIS A 563 -23.50 5.32 26.68
CA HIS A 563 -24.78 5.89 27.10
C HIS A 563 -24.84 6.15 28.61
N SER A 564 -24.22 5.28 29.43
CA SER A 564 -24.13 5.46 30.88
C SER A 564 -22.92 6.31 31.32
N CYS A 565 -22.20 6.95 30.39
CA CYS A 565 -21.05 7.81 30.66
C CYS A 565 -20.00 7.15 31.59
N SER A 566 -19.76 5.85 31.40
CA SER A 566 -18.96 5.02 32.30
C SER A 566 -17.68 4.49 31.66
N ILE A 567 -17.21 5.09 30.57
CA ILE A 567 -15.94 4.70 29.94
C ILE A 567 -14.78 5.22 30.82
N PRO A 568 -13.88 4.34 31.30
CA PRO A 568 -12.76 4.75 32.15
C PRO A 568 -11.94 5.88 31.53
N PHE A 569 -11.67 6.92 32.32
CA PHE A 569 -11.01 8.19 31.96
C PHE A 569 -11.73 9.05 30.91
N VAL A 570 -12.17 8.44 29.80
CA VAL A 570 -12.79 9.10 28.64
C VAL A 570 -14.10 9.81 28.99
N SER A 571 -14.96 9.19 29.82
CA SER A 571 -16.24 9.79 30.20
C SER A 571 -16.15 10.74 31.40
N LYS A 572 -15.03 10.74 32.14
CA LYS A 572 -14.86 11.53 33.37
C LYS A 572 -14.32 12.93 33.12
N VAL A 573 -13.46 13.07 32.11
CA VAL A 573 -12.81 14.32 31.74
C VAL A 573 -13.08 14.57 30.25
N PRO A 574 -13.35 15.82 29.82
CA PRO A 574 -13.46 16.17 28.41
C PRO A 574 -12.31 15.60 27.59
N THR A 575 -12.62 14.59 26.78
CA THR A 575 -11.64 13.78 26.04
C THR A 575 -11.99 13.75 24.57
N MET A 576 -10.98 13.96 23.71
CA MET A 576 -11.10 13.85 22.26
C MET A 576 -10.33 12.64 21.76
N ILE A 577 -10.96 11.82 20.92
CA ILE A 577 -10.34 10.64 20.29
C ILE A 577 -10.04 10.97 18.84
N LEU A 578 -8.76 10.85 18.46
CA LEU A 578 -8.30 11.10 17.11
C LEU A 578 -7.96 9.79 16.37
N GLY A 579 -8.39 9.70 15.11
CA GLY A 579 -8.04 8.63 14.18
C GLY A 579 -7.41 9.21 12.93
N MET A 580 -6.39 8.56 12.41
CA MET A 580 -5.47 9.17 11.46
C MET A 580 -5.02 8.10 10.46
N ASP A 581 -5.04 8.41 9.16
CA ASP A 581 -4.66 7.47 8.09
C ASP A 581 -4.35 8.19 6.76
N VAL A 582 -3.54 7.54 5.91
CA VAL A 582 -3.19 8.02 4.56
C VAL A 582 -3.55 7.01 3.47
N SER A 583 -4.03 7.56 2.35
CA SER A 583 -4.31 6.82 1.13
C SER A 583 -3.29 7.19 0.05
N HIS A 584 -2.59 6.18 -0.50
CA HIS A 584 -1.65 6.36 -1.60
C HIS A 584 -2.24 5.93 -2.96
N GLY A 585 -1.63 6.39 -4.05
CA GLY A 585 -1.89 5.89 -5.39
C GLY A 585 -1.65 4.37 -5.54
N SER A 586 -2.27 3.75 -6.55
CA SER A 586 -2.08 2.31 -6.79
C SER A 586 -0.62 1.98 -7.18
N PRO A 587 -0.11 0.77 -6.88
CA PRO A 587 1.23 0.36 -7.30
C PRO A 587 1.46 0.61 -8.80
N GLY A 588 2.54 1.32 -9.13
CA GLY A 588 2.87 1.71 -10.51
C GLY A 588 2.43 3.12 -10.92
N GLN A 589 1.68 3.84 -10.08
CA GLN A 589 1.39 5.26 -10.23
C GLN A 589 2.27 6.05 -9.25
N SER A 590 3.47 6.46 -9.69
CA SER A 590 4.45 7.16 -8.84
C SER A 590 4.10 8.60 -8.57
N ASP A 591 3.24 9.20 -9.41
CA ASP A 591 3.10 10.65 -9.50
C ASP A 591 1.81 11.14 -8.83
N ILE A 592 0.95 10.21 -8.37
CA ILE A 592 -0.30 10.54 -7.69
C ILE A 592 -0.01 10.97 -6.25
N PRO A 593 -0.48 12.16 -5.81
CA PRO A 593 -0.29 12.64 -4.45
C PRO A 593 -0.99 11.71 -3.44
N SER A 594 -0.39 11.61 -2.25
CA SER A 594 -1.02 10.88 -1.14
C SER A 594 -2.07 11.78 -0.49
N VAL A 595 -3.11 11.19 0.11
CA VAL A 595 -4.17 11.93 0.81
C VAL A 595 -4.20 11.51 2.28
N ALA A 596 -3.94 12.45 3.17
CA ALA A 596 -3.95 12.28 4.61
C ALA A 596 -5.27 12.74 5.23
N ALA A 597 -5.77 12.00 6.22
CA ALA A 597 -7.01 12.33 6.91
C ALA A 597 -6.88 12.19 8.41
N VAL A 598 -7.47 13.14 9.15
CA VAL A 598 -7.65 13.08 10.60
C VAL A 598 -9.12 13.16 10.92
N VAL A 599 -9.53 12.29 11.81
CA VAL A 599 -10.90 12.14 12.28
C VAL A 599 -10.92 12.35 13.78
N SER A 600 -11.81 13.21 14.27
CA SER A 600 -11.95 13.52 15.69
C SER A 600 -13.34 13.16 16.19
N SER A 601 -13.44 12.55 17.38
CA SER A 601 -14.73 12.38 18.07
C SER A 601 -15.37 13.75 18.39
N ARG A 602 -16.70 13.78 18.51
CA ARG A 602 -17.49 15.00 18.75
C ARG A 602 -18.54 14.74 19.84
N HIS A 603 -18.95 15.82 20.53
CA HIS A 603 -19.99 15.80 21.57
C HIS A 603 -19.62 14.90 22.75
N TRP A 604 -18.49 15.19 23.40
CA TRP A 604 -18.12 14.53 24.66
C TRP A 604 -19.33 14.52 25.62
N PRO A 605 -19.63 13.39 26.28
CA PRO A 605 -18.83 12.17 26.39
C PRO A 605 -19.03 11.10 25.30
N SER A 606 -19.74 11.40 24.20
CA SER A 606 -19.95 10.44 23.11
C SER A 606 -18.65 10.15 22.33
N ILE A 607 -18.48 8.89 21.95
CA ILE A 607 -17.38 8.36 21.13
C ILE A 607 -17.86 7.79 19.80
N SER A 608 -19.14 7.93 19.47
CA SER A 608 -19.79 7.37 18.28
C SER A 608 -19.95 8.36 17.12
N ARG A 609 -19.76 9.66 17.36
CA ARG A 609 -19.89 10.73 16.36
C ARG A 609 -18.54 11.34 16.01
N TYR A 610 -18.27 11.51 14.71
CA TYR A 610 -16.95 11.92 14.21
C TYR A 610 -17.03 13.01 13.13
N ARG A 611 -15.95 13.79 13.00
CA ARG A 611 -15.69 14.74 11.91
C ARG A 611 -14.34 14.44 11.28
N ALA A 612 -14.16 14.69 9.98
CA ALA A 612 -12.88 14.54 9.28
C ALA A 612 -12.30 15.87 8.77
N SER A 613 -10.96 15.96 8.74
CA SER A 613 -10.15 16.92 7.97
C SER A 613 -9.24 16.14 7.04
N VAL A 614 -9.01 16.61 5.80
CA VAL A 614 -8.31 15.85 4.75
C VAL A 614 -7.43 16.78 3.90
N ARG A 615 -6.18 16.37 3.58
CA ARG A 615 -5.26 17.10 2.68
C ARG A 615 -4.42 16.21 1.78
N THR A 616 -3.91 16.81 0.70
CA THR A 616 -2.94 16.23 -0.22
C THR A 616 -1.52 16.46 0.27
N GLN A 617 -0.63 15.54 -0.07
CA GLN A 617 0.80 15.65 0.13
C GLN A 617 1.55 14.96 -1.01
N SER A 618 2.87 15.12 -1.02
CA SER A 618 3.75 14.52 -2.03
C SER A 618 3.55 13.00 -2.18
N PRO A 619 3.69 12.44 -3.40
CA PRO A 619 3.47 11.02 -3.66
C PRO A 619 4.33 10.11 -2.77
N LYS A 620 3.72 9.05 -2.20
CA LYS A 620 4.37 8.01 -1.37
C LYS A 620 5.12 8.51 -0.13
N VAL A 621 4.89 9.76 0.27
CA VAL A 621 5.38 10.26 1.55
C VAL A 621 4.47 9.68 2.65
N GLU A 622 5.09 9.10 3.68
CA GLU A 622 4.46 8.54 4.90
C GLU A 622 4.61 9.47 6.12
N MET A 623 5.11 10.70 5.94
CA MET A 623 5.20 11.74 6.98
C MET A 623 4.54 13.04 6.50
N VAL A 624 3.73 13.69 7.32
CA VAL A 624 3.12 14.98 6.94
C VAL A 624 4.15 16.11 7.00
N ASP A 625 4.33 16.82 5.89
CA ASP A 625 4.93 18.16 5.88
C ASP A 625 3.88 19.16 6.42
N ASN A 626 4.01 19.57 7.68
CA ASN A 626 3.14 20.53 8.40
C ASN A 626 1.76 19.98 8.84
N LEU A 627 1.77 19.14 9.88
CA LEU A 627 0.60 18.67 10.63
C LEU A 627 -0.22 19.81 11.26
N PHE A 628 0.45 20.94 11.54
CA PHE A 628 -0.14 22.18 12.01
C PHE A 628 0.34 23.31 11.09
N LYS A 629 -0.59 24.10 10.53
CA LYS A 629 -0.26 25.23 9.65
C LYS A 629 -1.20 26.40 9.98
N PRO A 630 -0.75 27.38 10.78
CA PRO A 630 -1.55 28.57 11.03
C PRO A 630 -1.77 29.34 9.73
N ILE A 631 -3.01 29.76 9.47
CA ILE A 631 -3.39 30.61 8.33
C ILE A 631 -3.28 32.08 8.73
N SER A 632 -3.59 32.39 9.99
CA SER A 632 -3.49 33.71 10.62
C SER A 632 -3.23 33.56 12.12
N ASP A 633 -3.16 34.68 12.86
CA ASP A 633 -3.00 34.70 14.33
C ASP A 633 -4.20 34.09 15.09
N THR A 634 -5.34 33.88 14.41
CA THR A 634 -6.60 33.39 15.03
C THR A 634 -7.20 32.16 14.34
N GLU A 635 -6.66 31.73 13.20
CA GLU A 635 -7.21 30.62 12.41
C GLU A 635 -6.14 29.59 12.02
N ASP A 636 -6.44 28.31 12.28
CA ASP A 636 -5.65 27.15 11.86
C ASP A 636 -6.37 26.35 10.76
N ASP A 637 -5.60 25.78 9.84
CA ASP A 637 -6.09 24.92 8.75
C ASP A 637 -6.38 23.47 9.21
N GLY A 638 -6.15 23.17 10.50
CA GLY A 638 -6.52 21.95 11.20
C GLY A 638 -5.46 20.85 11.18
N ILE A 639 -5.51 19.97 12.20
CA ILE A 639 -4.54 18.88 12.42
C ILE A 639 -4.72 17.71 11.44
N ILE A 640 -3.63 17.24 10.79
CA ILE A 640 -3.66 16.13 9.79
C ILE A 640 -2.51 15.14 10.00
N ARG A 641 -2.70 13.81 9.96
CA ARG A 641 -1.68 12.78 10.21
C ARG A 641 -1.64 11.65 9.18
N ASP A 642 -0.45 11.05 9.07
CA ASP A 642 -0.03 9.93 8.23
C ASP A 642 -0.05 8.53 8.91
N GLY A 643 0.01 7.46 8.12
CA GLY A 643 0.24 6.09 8.58
C GLY A 643 1.73 5.80 8.80
N VAL A 644 2.06 4.96 9.78
CA VAL A 644 3.42 4.89 10.34
C VAL A 644 3.97 3.45 10.45
N SER A 645 5.21 3.25 10.00
CA SER A 645 6.00 2.03 10.21
C SER A 645 6.77 2.02 11.55
N GLU A 646 7.20 0.85 12.05
CA GLU A 646 7.94 0.76 13.32
C GLU A 646 9.20 1.66 13.37
N SER A 647 9.92 1.77 12.24
CA SER A 647 11.10 2.64 12.11
C SER A 647 10.82 4.13 12.31
N GLN A 648 9.55 4.55 12.25
CA GLN A 648 9.11 5.94 12.38
C GLN A 648 8.48 6.26 13.75
N PHE A 649 8.44 5.33 14.71
CA PHE A 649 7.82 5.59 16.03
C PHE A 649 8.41 6.79 16.75
N ASN A 650 9.74 6.97 16.68
CA ASN A 650 10.40 8.15 17.25
C ASN A 650 10.00 9.43 16.51
N GLN A 651 9.76 9.37 15.21
CA GLN A 651 9.32 10.54 14.43
C GLN A 651 7.89 10.93 14.84
N VAL A 652 6.99 9.97 15.05
CA VAL A 652 5.64 10.25 15.59
C VAL A 652 5.71 11.01 16.91
N LEU A 653 6.51 10.53 17.86
CA LEU A 653 6.58 11.12 19.20
C LEU A 653 7.25 12.50 19.25
N ASN A 654 8.21 12.77 18.35
CA ASN A 654 9.03 13.98 18.38
C ASN A 654 8.70 14.98 17.27
N ILE A 655 7.82 14.62 16.32
CA ILE A 655 7.42 15.49 15.21
C ILE A 655 5.90 15.65 15.22
N GLU A 656 5.14 14.56 15.16
CA GLU A 656 3.67 14.65 15.07
C GLU A 656 3.06 15.10 16.39
N LEU A 657 3.42 14.46 17.50
CA LEU A 657 2.89 14.83 18.81
C LEU A 657 3.27 16.27 19.18
N ASP A 658 4.49 16.70 18.87
CA ASP A 658 4.93 18.08 19.14
C ASP A 658 4.11 19.10 18.34
N GLN A 659 3.76 18.81 17.09
CA GLN A 659 2.87 19.67 16.30
C GLN A 659 1.44 19.71 16.85
N ILE A 660 0.92 18.60 17.41
CA ILE A 660 -0.38 18.60 18.11
C ILE A 660 -0.31 19.46 19.37
N ILE A 661 0.77 19.35 20.15
CA ILE A 661 0.99 20.18 21.35
C ILE A 661 1.09 21.66 20.97
N GLU A 662 1.78 21.99 19.87
CA GLU A 662 1.88 23.35 19.35
C GLU A 662 0.52 23.88 18.90
N ALA A 663 -0.31 23.06 18.22
CA ALA A 663 -1.68 23.42 17.88
C ALA A 663 -2.56 23.69 19.12
N CYS A 664 -2.39 22.90 20.20
CA CYS A 664 -3.09 23.15 21.47
C CYS A 664 -2.70 24.50 22.06
N LYS A 665 -1.40 24.78 22.14
CA LYS A 665 -0.89 26.04 22.70
C LYS A 665 -1.22 27.26 21.84
N PHE A 666 -1.35 27.08 20.54
CA PHE A 666 -1.79 28.12 19.62
C PHE A 666 -3.25 28.53 19.89
N LEU A 667 -4.13 27.57 20.19
CA LEU A 667 -5.53 27.84 20.50
C LEU A 667 -5.71 28.47 21.89
N ASP A 668 -4.97 27.99 22.88
CA ASP A 668 -4.89 28.57 24.22
C ASP A 668 -3.53 28.22 24.81
N GLU A 669 -2.72 29.23 25.10
CA GLU A 669 -1.35 29.06 25.61
C GLU A 669 -1.30 28.26 26.92
N LYS A 670 -2.38 28.32 27.73
CA LYS A 670 -2.51 27.57 28.98
C LYS A 670 -3.04 26.15 28.78
N TRP A 671 -3.53 25.82 27.59
CA TRP A 671 -4.09 24.50 27.30
C TRP A 671 -2.98 23.46 27.15
N SER A 672 -2.85 22.62 28.19
CA SER A 672 -1.88 21.53 28.25
C SER A 672 -2.59 20.20 28.50
N PRO A 673 -3.28 19.62 27.48
CA PRO A 673 -3.95 18.34 27.64
C PRO A 673 -2.95 17.19 27.80
N LYS A 674 -3.42 16.10 28.40
CA LYS A 674 -2.66 14.83 28.49
C LYS A 674 -2.87 14.01 27.22
N PHE A 675 -1.82 13.32 26.76
CA PHE A 675 -1.86 12.52 25.55
C PHE A 675 -1.62 11.03 25.80
N THR A 676 -2.38 10.20 25.08
CA THR A 676 -2.08 8.79 24.88
C THR A 676 -1.95 8.55 23.37
N VAL A 677 -0.79 8.06 22.92
CA VAL A 677 -0.46 7.87 21.50
C VAL A 677 -0.36 6.38 21.20
N ILE A 678 -1.23 5.89 20.32
CA ILE A 678 -1.32 4.47 19.95
C ILE A 678 -1.22 4.34 18.43
N ILE A 679 -0.38 3.43 17.96
CA ILE A 679 -0.30 3.06 16.53
C ILE A 679 -1.03 1.73 16.34
N ALA A 680 -1.96 1.69 15.39
CA ALA A 680 -2.68 0.48 15.00
C ALA A 680 -2.15 -0.06 13.66
N GLN A 681 -1.36 -1.13 13.70
CA GLN A 681 -0.82 -1.78 12.53
C GLN A 681 -1.66 -2.99 12.16
N LYS A 682 -2.36 -2.91 11.03
CA LYS A 682 -2.98 -4.10 10.42
C LYS A 682 -2.01 -4.84 9.50
N ASN A 683 -0.99 -4.16 8.99
CA ASN A 683 -0.11 -4.69 7.96
C ASN A 683 1.14 -5.41 8.50
N HIS A 684 0.97 -6.53 9.22
CA HIS A 684 2.06 -7.39 9.70
C HIS A 684 1.87 -8.88 9.33
N HIS A 685 2.86 -9.71 9.68
CA HIS A 685 2.92 -11.14 9.34
C HIS A 685 2.48 -12.10 10.45
N SER A 686 2.39 -11.65 11.70
CA SER A 686 1.89 -12.46 12.82
C SER A 686 0.46 -12.98 12.57
N LYS A 687 0.21 -14.24 12.93
CA LYS A 687 -1.07 -14.96 12.89
C LYS A 687 -1.23 -15.79 14.16
N PHE A 688 -2.49 -16.01 14.54
CA PHE A 688 -2.86 -16.82 15.69
C PHE A 688 -3.86 -17.88 15.27
N PHE A 689 -3.73 -19.07 15.85
CA PHE A 689 -4.51 -20.24 15.52
C PHE A 689 -4.99 -20.92 16.81
N GLN A 690 -6.19 -21.48 16.76
CA GLN A 690 -6.68 -22.34 17.84
C GLN A 690 -6.11 -23.75 17.64
N PRO A 691 -5.50 -24.37 18.66
CA PRO A 691 -5.06 -25.76 18.60
C PRO A 691 -6.24 -26.68 18.23
N ASN A 692 -6.04 -27.57 17.26
CA ASN A 692 -7.01 -28.60 16.86
C ASN A 692 -8.40 -28.08 16.43
N SER A 693 -8.52 -26.80 16.07
CA SER A 693 -9.77 -26.22 15.58
C SER A 693 -9.64 -25.73 14.14
N PRO A 694 -10.66 -25.95 13.27
CA PRO A 694 -10.69 -25.38 11.94
C PRO A 694 -11.03 -23.88 11.93
N ASP A 695 -11.50 -23.36 13.07
CA ASP A 695 -12.02 -22.01 13.19
C ASP A 695 -10.93 -20.97 13.50
N ASN A 696 -11.21 -19.74 13.09
CA ASN A 696 -10.42 -18.59 13.48
C ASN A 696 -10.48 -18.33 14.99
N VAL A 697 -9.48 -17.63 15.52
CA VAL A 697 -9.51 -17.18 16.91
C VAL A 697 -10.76 -16.33 17.19
N PRO A 698 -11.37 -16.47 18.39
CA PRO A 698 -12.62 -15.79 18.70
C PRO A 698 -12.44 -14.27 18.73
N PRO A 699 -13.47 -13.48 18.35
CA PRO A 699 -13.45 -12.02 18.47
C PRO A 699 -13.27 -11.59 19.92
N GLY A 700 -12.49 -10.53 20.15
CA GLY A 700 -12.06 -10.09 21.48
C GLY A 700 -10.78 -10.75 21.97
N THR A 701 -10.16 -11.65 21.19
CA THR A 701 -8.86 -12.25 21.56
C THR A 701 -7.77 -11.18 21.61
N VAL A 702 -7.05 -11.10 22.72
CA VAL A 702 -5.90 -10.22 22.98
C VAL A 702 -4.68 -11.07 23.31
N ILE A 703 -3.52 -10.69 22.77
CA ILE A 703 -2.22 -11.25 23.11
C ILE A 703 -1.27 -10.09 23.40
N ASP A 704 -0.85 -9.96 24.65
CA ASP A 704 0.06 -8.92 25.15
C ASP A 704 1.32 -9.50 25.79
N ASN A 705 1.58 -10.79 25.56
CA ASN A 705 2.71 -11.53 26.11
C ASN A 705 3.49 -12.28 25.01
N LYS A 706 4.65 -12.83 25.40
CA LYS A 706 5.52 -13.79 24.69
C LYS A 706 6.00 -13.38 23.29
N ILE A 707 5.11 -13.13 22.35
CA ILE A 707 5.43 -12.68 20.98
C ILE A 707 5.42 -11.17 20.80
N CYS A 708 5.00 -10.43 21.84
CA CYS A 708 5.08 -8.98 21.88
C CYS A 708 6.52 -8.49 22.08
N HIS A 709 6.71 -7.18 21.90
CA HIS A 709 8.01 -6.54 22.01
C HIS A 709 8.60 -6.71 23.44
N PRO A 710 9.91 -6.96 23.61
CA PRO A 710 10.52 -7.23 24.92
C PRO A 710 10.31 -6.14 25.98
N ARG A 711 10.40 -4.87 25.58
CA ARG A 711 10.26 -3.69 26.46
C ARG A 711 9.03 -2.83 26.19
N ASN A 712 8.87 -2.37 24.95
CA ASN A 712 7.79 -1.47 24.54
C ASN A 712 6.40 -2.03 24.85
N ASN A 713 5.45 -1.13 25.08
CA ASN A 713 4.07 -1.49 25.36
C ASN A 713 3.30 -1.76 24.06
N ASP A 714 3.09 -3.03 23.73
CA ASP A 714 2.36 -3.46 22.54
C ASP A 714 1.47 -4.68 22.80
N PHE A 715 0.41 -4.84 22.00
CA PHE A 715 -0.47 -6.01 22.07
C PHE A 715 -1.16 -6.26 20.73
N TYR A 716 -1.50 -7.51 20.46
CA TYR A 716 -2.34 -7.91 19.33
C TYR A 716 -3.79 -8.04 19.77
N MET A 717 -4.72 -7.64 18.92
CA MET A 717 -6.15 -7.82 19.15
C MET A 717 -6.89 -8.29 17.88
N CYS A 718 -7.67 -9.35 18.03
CA CYS A 718 -8.66 -9.79 17.04
C CYS A 718 -10.05 -9.29 17.46
N ALA A 719 -10.39 -8.02 17.22
CA ALA A 719 -11.67 -7.47 17.66
C ALA A 719 -12.91 -8.00 16.88
N HIS A 720 -12.71 -8.64 15.73
CA HIS A 720 -13.77 -9.02 14.79
C HIS A 720 -13.71 -10.50 14.43
N ALA A 721 -14.81 -11.05 13.93
CA ALA A 721 -14.84 -12.41 13.39
C ALA A 721 -14.28 -12.45 11.96
N GLY A 722 -13.20 -13.22 11.76
CA GLY A 722 -12.69 -13.52 10.43
C GLY A 722 -13.58 -14.54 9.72
N MET A 723 -14.47 -14.04 8.86
CA MET A 723 -15.37 -14.90 8.06
C MET A 723 -14.65 -15.73 7.00
N ILE A 724 -13.54 -15.21 6.47
CA ILE A 724 -12.93 -15.69 5.25
C ILE A 724 -11.43 -15.77 5.45
N GLY A 725 -10.86 -16.95 5.17
CA GLY A 725 -9.45 -17.22 5.35
C GLY A 725 -9.03 -17.19 6.81
N THR A 726 -7.76 -16.86 7.05
CA THR A 726 -7.19 -16.72 8.41
C THR A 726 -7.29 -15.26 8.87
N THR A 727 -7.78 -15.06 10.09
CA THR A 727 -7.96 -13.72 10.69
C THR A 727 -6.62 -13.02 10.83
N ARG A 728 -6.62 -11.73 10.49
CA ARG A 728 -5.48 -10.86 10.75
C ARG A 728 -5.79 -10.02 12.00
N PRO A 729 -5.07 -10.23 13.12
CA PRO A 729 -5.17 -9.34 14.27
C PRO A 729 -4.71 -7.94 13.87
N ALA A 730 -5.11 -6.92 14.60
CA ALA A 730 -4.42 -5.63 14.60
C ALA A 730 -3.36 -5.63 15.70
N HIS A 731 -2.19 -5.08 15.42
CA HIS A 731 -1.09 -4.92 16.37
C HIS A 731 -1.07 -3.46 16.84
N TYR A 732 -1.28 -3.25 18.13
CA TYR A 732 -1.32 -1.93 18.75
C TYR A 732 -0.02 -1.68 19.50
N HIS A 733 0.63 -0.54 19.21
CA HIS A 733 1.81 -0.08 19.94
C HIS A 733 1.45 1.21 20.68
N VAL A 734 1.54 1.18 22.01
CA VAL A 734 1.34 2.34 22.87
C VAL A 734 2.68 3.04 22.98
N LEU A 735 2.81 4.20 22.34
CA LEU A 735 4.06 4.95 22.31
C LEU A 735 4.20 5.89 23.51
N LEU A 736 3.08 6.45 23.98
CA LEU A 736 3.00 7.37 25.11
C LEU A 736 1.65 7.20 25.81
N ASP A 737 1.63 7.31 27.13
CA ASP A 737 0.41 7.38 27.92
C ASP A 737 0.59 8.29 29.15
N GLU A 738 0.14 9.53 29.04
CA GLU A 738 0.12 10.51 30.14
C GLU A 738 -1.20 10.49 30.93
N ILE A 739 -2.23 9.86 30.37
CA ILE A 739 -3.56 9.72 30.99
C ILE A 739 -3.48 8.70 32.13
N GLY A 740 -2.70 7.65 31.95
CA GLY A 740 -2.40 6.64 32.98
C GLY A 740 -3.34 5.44 32.93
N PHE A 741 -3.64 4.93 31.75
CA PHE A 741 -4.43 3.72 31.58
C PHE A 741 -3.67 2.49 32.10
N SER A 742 -4.38 1.59 32.76
CA SER A 742 -3.93 0.20 32.89
C SER A 742 -4.01 -0.53 31.54
N ALA A 743 -3.30 -1.65 31.43
CA ALA A 743 -3.35 -2.49 30.23
C ALA A 743 -4.79 -2.95 29.91
N ASP A 744 -5.56 -3.33 30.93
CA ASP A 744 -6.96 -3.76 30.76
C ASP A 744 -7.86 -2.63 30.29
N GLU A 745 -7.78 -1.44 30.89
CA GLU A 745 -8.62 -0.30 30.50
C GLU A 745 -8.33 0.15 29.06
N LEU A 746 -7.06 0.16 28.65
CA LEU A 746 -6.67 0.53 27.30
C LEU A 746 -7.13 -0.51 26.27
N GLN A 747 -6.95 -1.80 26.57
CA GLN A 747 -7.37 -2.89 25.70
C GLN A 747 -8.91 -2.92 25.58
N GLU A 748 -9.66 -2.72 26.66
CA GLU A 748 -11.12 -2.57 26.62
C GLU A 748 -11.54 -1.35 25.81
N LEU A 749 -10.89 -0.19 25.96
CA LEU A 749 -11.17 1.00 25.15
C LEU A 749 -10.97 0.73 23.65
N VAL A 750 -9.87 0.09 23.27
CA VAL A 750 -9.58 -0.28 21.88
C VAL A 750 -10.61 -1.29 21.35
N HIS A 751 -11.02 -2.26 22.18
CA HIS A 751 -12.06 -3.22 21.82
C HIS A 751 -13.40 -2.51 21.61
N ASN A 752 -13.80 -1.62 22.52
CA ASN A 752 -15.01 -0.80 22.46
C ASN A 752 -15.07 0.07 21.19
N LEU A 753 -13.97 0.73 20.85
CA LEU A 753 -13.88 1.55 19.64
C LEU A 753 -14.03 0.74 18.34
N SER A 754 -13.88 -0.59 18.39
CA SER A 754 -14.12 -1.47 17.24
C SER A 754 -15.61 -1.76 17.00
N TYR A 755 -16.50 -1.36 17.92
CA TYR A 755 -17.95 -1.59 17.87
C TYR A 755 -18.76 -0.31 17.58
N VAL A 756 -18.16 0.87 17.64
CA VAL A 756 -18.85 2.16 17.37
C VAL A 756 -18.88 2.56 15.89
N TYR A 757 -18.59 1.61 15.00
CA TYR A 757 -18.55 1.85 13.56
C TYR A 757 -19.96 1.81 12.94
N GLN A 758 -20.53 3.00 12.76
CA GLN A 758 -21.93 3.24 12.33
C GLN A 758 -22.32 2.67 10.96
N ARG A 759 -21.38 2.22 10.11
CA ARG A 759 -21.67 1.77 8.72
C ARG A 759 -22.07 0.30 8.59
N SER A 760 -21.95 -0.51 9.65
CA SER A 760 -22.20 -1.95 9.62
C SER A 760 -22.57 -2.52 10.99
N THR A 761 -23.21 -3.69 11.00
CA THR A 761 -23.60 -4.38 12.24
C THR A 761 -22.57 -5.43 12.69
N THR A 762 -21.29 -5.11 12.52
CA THR A 762 -20.17 -5.99 12.83
C THR A 762 -19.04 -5.18 13.43
N ALA A 763 -18.37 -5.75 14.42
CA ALA A 763 -17.09 -5.24 14.90
C ALA A 763 -16.08 -5.23 13.76
N ILE A 764 -15.26 -4.19 13.71
CA ILE A 764 -14.22 -4.00 12.68
C ILE A 764 -12.84 -4.37 13.22
N SER A 765 -11.91 -4.64 12.30
CA SER A 765 -10.57 -5.14 12.64
C SER A 765 -9.63 -4.10 13.23
N ILE A 766 -9.90 -2.82 12.98
CA ILE A 766 -9.19 -1.65 13.51
C ILE A 766 -10.25 -0.75 14.12
N VAL A 767 -9.91 0.06 15.12
CA VAL A 767 -10.82 1.01 15.76
C VAL A 767 -11.52 1.95 14.75
N ALA A 768 -12.78 2.29 15.03
CA ALA A 768 -13.62 3.17 14.21
C ALA A 768 -12.96 4.49 13.78
N PRO A 769 -12.29 5.27 14.66
CA PRO A 769 -11.67 6.53 14.26
C PRO A 769 -10.65 6.36 13.13
N VAL A 770 -9.79 5.33 13.17
CA VAL A 770 -8.81 5.04 12.11
C VAL A 770 -9.51 4.55 10.83
N ALA A 771 -10.53 3.70 10.96
CA ALA A 771 -11.31 3.25 9.82
C ALA A 771 -12.03 4.41 9.12
N TYR A 772 -12.51 5.39 9.87
CA TYR A 772 -13.10 6.61 9.33
C TYR A 772 -12.09 7.51 8.62
N ALA A 773 -10.88 7.67 9.17
CA ALA A 773 -9.81 8.40 8.50
C ALA A 773 -9.49 7.77 7.13
N HIS A 774 -9.36 6.44 7.08
CA HIS A 774 -9.15 5.71 5.82
C HIS A 774 -10.26 5.98 4.79
N LEU A 775 -11.51 5.98 5.23
CA LEU A 775 -12.66 6.25 4.37
C LEU A 775 -12.68 7.69 3.85
N ALA A 776 -12.39 8.66 4.72
CA ALA A 776 -12.30 10.07 4.35
C ALA A 776 -11.19 10.30 3.32
N ALA A 777 -9.96 9.82 3.60
CA ALA A 777 -8.83 9.92 2.68
C ALA A 777 -9.14 9.25 1.33
N THR A 778 -9.68 8.03 1.35
CA THR A 778 -10.03 7.31 0.12
C THR A 778 -11.10 8.03 -0.69
N GLN A 779 -12.13 8.58 -0.05
CA GLN A 779 -13.20 9.29 -0.75
C GLN A 779 -12.69 10.58 -1.39
N VAL A 780 -11.94 11.41 -0.66
CA VAL A 780 -11.42 12.68 -1.19
C VAL A 780 -10.33 12.43 -2.25
N SER A 781 -9.57 11.34 -2.16
CA SER A 781 -8.63 10.93 -3.24
C SER A 781 -9.30 10.67 -4.59
N THR A 782 -10.64 10.51 -4.63
CA THR A 782 -11.36 10.39 -5.90
C THR A 782 -11.58 11.73 -6.60
N PHE A 783 -11.31 12.86 -5.93
CA PHE A 783 -11.44 14.21 -6.52
C PHE A 783 -10.28 14.49 -7.48
N THR A 784 -9.07 14.04 -7.15
CA THR A 784 -7.82 14.34 -7.87
C THR A 784 -7.56 13.44 -9.07
N LYS A 785 -8.10 12.21 -9.08
CA LYS A 785 -7.90 11.22 -10.17
C LYS A 785 -8.43 11.67 -11.54
N PHE A 786 -9.15 12.78 -11.61
CA PHE A 786 -9.81 13.24 -12.83
C PHE A 786 -9.26 14.55 -13.40
N ASP A 787 -8.59 15.37 -12.59
CA ASP A 787 -8.04 16.65 -13.07
C ASP A 787 -6.87 16.42 -14.08
N GLU A 788 -6.28 15.21 -14.14
CA GLU A 788 -5.23 14.84 -15.12
C GLU A 788 -5.76 14.23 -16.44
N MET A 789 -7.07 13.97 -16.60
CA MET A 789 -7.60 13.50 -17.90
C MET A 789 -7.86 14.64 -18.89
N SER A 790 -7.59 15.88 -18.49
CA SER A 790 -7.73 17.09 -19.31
C SER A 790 -6.40 17.81 -19.48
N GLU A 791 -5.35 17.15 -19.95
CA GLU A 791 -4.22 17.82 -20.58
C GLU A 791 -3.69 17.02 -21.78
N THR A 792 -4.17 17.40 -22.96
CA THR A 792 -3.37 17.39 -24.18
C THR A 792 -2.34 18.52 -24.06
N SER A 793 -1.16 18.25 -23.51
CA SER A 793 -0.02 19.17 -23.55
C SER A 793 1.24 18.42 -24.00
N SER A 794 1.56 18.68 -25.27
CA SER A 794 2.82 18.55 -26.00
C SER A 794 4.03 17.91 -25.32
N SER A 795 4.50 16.82 -25.93
CA SER A 795 5.87 16.36 -25.83
C SER A 795 6.84 17.41 -26.38
N HIS A 796 7.49 18.19 -25.51
CA HIS A 796 8.75 18.85 -25.84
C HIS A 796 9.78 18.54 -24.75
N GLY A 797 10.89 17.94 -25.18
CA GLY A 797 12.02 17.61 -24.33
C GLY A 797 12.83 18.85 -23.97
N GLY A 798 13.17 18.98 -22.70
CA GLY A 798 14.13 19.95 -22.18
C GLY A 798 14.54 19.57 -20.77
N MET A 799 15.78 19.12 -20.59
CA MET A 799 16.42 18.93 -19.29
C MET A 799 16.74 20.31 -18.72
N THR A 800 16.16 20.69 -17.57
CA THR A 800 16.81 21.31 -16.39
C THR A 800 15.77 21.92 -15.41
N SER A 801 15.62 21.31 -14.23
CA SER A 801 15.62 21.95 -12.90
C SER A 801 15.07 20.97 -11.86
N VAL A 802 15.79 20.80 -10.75
CA VAL A 802 15.38 20.01 -9.59
C VAL A 802 14.42 20.88 -8.77
N GLY A 803 13.17 20.95 -9.19
CA GLY A 803 12.07 21.55 -8.42
C GLY A 803 10.97 20.50 -8.26
N SER A 804 10.54 20.23 -7.03
CA SER A 804 9.36 19.39 -6.77
C SER A 804 8.16 20.01 -7.47
N ALA A 805 7.47 19.27 -8.35
CA ALA A 805 6.21 19.72 -8.93
C ALA A 805 5.23 20.12 -7.81
N PRO A 806 4.50 21.24 -7.95
CA PRO A 806 3.59 21.70 -6.90
C PRO A 806 2.50 20.65 -6.65
N VAL A 807 2.34 20.24 -5.40
CA VAL A 807 1.30 19.30 -4.99
C VAL A 807 -0.07 19.99 -5.13
N PRO A 808 -1.03 19.44 -5.90
CA PRO A 808 -2.34 20.06 -6.06
C PRO A 808 -3.07 20.15 -4.72
N GLU A 809 -3.56 21.33 -4.36
CA GLU A 809 -4.38 21.50 -3.15
C GLU A 809 -5.78 20.88 -3.33
N LEU A 810 -6.26 20.18 -2.31
CA LEU A 810 -7.63 19.64 -2.31
C LEU A 810 -8.65 20.76 -2.11
N PRO A 811 -9.82 20.70 -2.79
CA PRO A 811 -10.90 21.64 -2.50
C PRO A 811 -11.38 21.47 -1.06
N ARG A 812 -11.60 22.60 -0.37
CA ARG A 812 -12.15 22.61 0.99
C ARG A 812 -13.57 22.04 0.97
N LEU A 813 -13.92 21.29 2.02
CA LEU A 813 -15.28 20.80 2.21
C LEU A 813 -16.21 21.96 2.53
N HIS A 814 -17.40 21.96 1.93
CA HIS A 814 -18.44 22.95 2.17
C HIS A 814 -18.89 22.95 3.65
N GLU A 815 -19.23 24.12 4.18
CA GLU A 815 -19.54 24.30 5.61
C GLU A 815 -20.68 23.42 6.13
N ASN A 816 -21.71 23.21 5.30
CA ASN A 816 -22.85 22.33 5.58
C ASN A 816 -22.48 20.84 5.77
N VAL A 817 -21.36 20.38 5.22
CA VAL A 817 -20.96 18.95 5.29
C VAL A 817 -19.64 18.73 6.02
N ARG A 818 -18.83 19.77 6.24
CA ARG A 818 -17.51 19.64 6.90
C ARG A 818 -17.59 19.10 8.32
N SER A 819 -18.75 19.20 8.97
CA SER A 819 -19.01 18.69 10.32
C SER A 819 -19.75 17.34 10.35
N SER A 820 -20.21 16.83 9.20
CA SER A 820 -20.95 15.57 9.11
C SER A 820 -20.02 14.37 8.92
N MET A 821 -20.57 13.17 9.10
CA MET A 821 -19.88 11.91 8.75
C MET A 821 -20.01 11.61 7.25
N PHE A 822 -19.68 12.57 6.38
CA PHE A 822 -19.83 12.44 4.92
C PHE A 822 -19.13 11.19 4.33
N PHE A 823 -18.09 10.73 5.03
CA PHE A 823 -17.28 9.53 4.75
C PHE A 823 -17.99 8.21 5.09
N CYS A 824 -19.22 8.24 5.61
CA CYS A 824 -19.99 7.04 5.92
C CYS A 824 -20.51 6.25 4.69
#